data_AF-A0A1Y1XUG4-F1
#
_entry.id   AF-A0A1Y1XUG4-F1
#
_cell.length_a   1.000
_cell.length_b   1.000
_cell.length_c   1.000
_cell.angle_alpha   90.00
_cell.angle_beta   90.00
_cell.angle_gamma   90.00
#
_symmetry.space_group_name_H-M   'P 1'
#
loop_
_entity.id
_entity.type
_entity.pdbx_description
1 polymer ?
#
loop_
_entity_poly.entity_id
_entity_poly.type
_entity_poly.pdbx_seq_one_letter_code
_entity_poly.pdbx_strand_id
1 'polypeptide(L)'
;MLSDDESGFYETYEHALRIALLQQNIAREVYKAGQETYKEKFVTTETPLPAPFRESLCEALEKGINIPTTPTTHPLEPSQVATRCCATLATTLRNQGSAENITLEELLQLYVDHVLFDFRNNGLSPSLQVKTRLVKCLDEFLLVTLPLAKGNTDLMNRLGSYKLVLLHLEQDQYVEFVGELFNQDSTAHQENIRLLRPYCTRQAAILELQSHQAKLEEGDTLYKEEDFQSPTEFQKWMSSEKEKIKQLLNGLQSIPCVMSEQEEKVSLIPKDAKKHLKNLLLLMPPEEQYSKSTSEIGSIFLNLCTHHWRVPAFYRKAAHLEAATIKWDMDELPYEYLGEAIAEVDSLSEDAILPDIRALLSVCESLEVLLIKRFGEALRLLDRNPQEEFGWIKVIVNNIKDNPILLSHREGNGPFVQQIEECIQYSALERYKELQARVFSDDQEFNEAQNLLEITRIMLDDIAKCRTMFPFDEFKWVGLVWLCRRSSDPLFCRTPSSPGINVIATLIKPQLGYFTLDIQNMIDDPNSKHIALRDTFELYSNVSRLSDIAKLHGSHFQFDLTKWFQSQINRWLADLDAKALDWVKRAIDKDQFGFVSDKLRHSSSIVDLFSFFQQQVNPGFELHWPSSQMKASFVRDLSKIVMKRLQLYCQIIREKFHEQMERQRDEIAQKAESASKYGWTSLLRKEKANPPDENEFEIPNEYCVMLNNLAQAESSLFKLWTALEYEPEPEDSGSENTLDTQTTLTYLVTVVQAQNLPACNFNGSSDSFVELNVGSRGVGQTTVIEESLHPWWEESFQFEAHGSQKLHVAVYAKNYMQDDEICGLGLPLVLEAQTYAQYTIQEDWIPLVPHGRALIRSVALGETEHVEYYFGKSLNIVTVTLNDMARLLVYQMQQDLSTHIHGMFHSIRGKSTTAITTELCDKALHRLLNYLDRSLGTLYENLYDKSWKAVVGEIWSSIIDIYESILFPPLGTSRSPLSETELQVTYKCLELTKVFFNGGSTESGVHIQELENQRYQQLMLTQRLFLMSTEELIDSFRAHVNQVHTEDHDGPEQSILMTIYYILRVLQMVHKAFNERFVRKQMEMIAFPTTD
;
A
#
# COMPACT_ATOMS: atom_id res chain seq x y z
N MET A 1 35.58 4.92 37.32
CA MET A 1 36.00 6.27 37.73
C MET A 1 36.37 6.31 39.22
N LEU A 2 37.35 5.52 39.66
CA LEU A 2 37.80 5.53 41.07
C LEU A 2 39.08 6.37 41.30
N SER A 3 39.54 7.13 40.29
CA SER A 3 40.89 7.71 40.31
C SER A 3 41.01 9.11 40.91
N ASP A 4 39.92 9.88 41.00
CA ASP A 4 40.02 11.33 41.31
C ASP A 4 39.54 11.69 42.72
N ASP A 5 38.96 10.75 43.46
CA ASP A 5 38.40 10.95 44.82
C ASP A 5 38.84 9.83 45.80
N GLU A 6 40.03 9.25 45.59
CA GLU A 6 40.57 8.11 46.35
C GLU A 6 40.59 8.37 47.87
N SER A 7 40.78 9.62 48.31
CA SER A 7 40.79 9.98 49.73
C SER A 7 39.42 9.82 50.40
N GLY A 8 38.33 10.16 49.70
CA GLY A 8 36.98 10.11 50.26
C GLY A 8 36.41 8.69 50.38
N PHE A 9 36.72 7.81 49.43
CA PHE A 9 36.33 6.40 49.51
C PHE A 9 37.16 5.63 50.54
N TYR A 10 38.44 5.97 50.69
CA TYR A 10 39.29 5.40 51.74
C TYR A 10 38.81 5.79 53.16
N GLU A 11 38.45 7.05 53.38
CA GLU A 11 37.83 7.47 54.65
C GLU A 11 36.49 6.75 54.92
N THR A 12 35.70 6.51 53.87
CA THR A 12 34.45 5.75 53.97
C THR A 12 34.70 4.30 54.36
N TYR A 13 35.69 3.65 53.74
CA TYR A 13 36.14 2.31 54.07
C TYR A 13 36.57 2.23 55.54
N GLU A 14 37.38 3.17 56.01
CA GLU A 14 37.86 3.20 57.38
C GLU A 14 36.71 3.34 58.40
N HIS A 15 35.77 4.25 58.15
CA HIS A 15 34.60 4.43 59.01
C HIS A 15 33.64 3.25 58.99
N ALA A 16 33.41 2.61 57.83
CA ALA A 16 32.61 1.39 57.73
C ALA A 16 33.28 0.23 58.48
N LEU A 17 34.60 0.07 58.33
CA LEU A 17 35.39 -0.93 59.02
C LEU A 17 35.38 -0.71 60.54
N ARG A 18 35.44 0.54 61.01
CA ARG A 18 35.31 0.88 62.43
C ARG A 18 33.97 0.43 63.04
N ILE A 19 32.86 0.56 62.31
CA ILE A 19 31.54 0.07 62.76
C ILE A 19 31.48 -1.46 62.77
N ALA A 20 32.00 -2.12 61.73
CA ALA A 20 32.09 -3.59 61.68
C ALA A 20 32.94 -4.14 62.85
N LEU A 21 34.07 -3.50 63.14
CA LEU A 21 34.96 -3.86 64.25
C LEU A 21 34.34 -3.56 65.62
N LEU A 22 33.57 -2.48 65.76
CA LEU A 22 32.83 -2.17 66.98
C LEU A 22 31.82 -3.29 67.29
N GLN A 23 31.04 -3.73 66.30
CA GLN A 23 30.08 -4.82 66.46
C GLN A 23 30.78 -6.15 66.76
N GLN A 24 31.88 -6.46 66.06
CA GLN A 24 32.73 -7.62 66.36
C GLN A 24 33.26 -7.60 67.81
N ASN A 25 33.72 -6.44 68.30
CA ASN A 25 34.27 -6.30 69.64
C ASN A 25 33.18 -6.39 70.72
N ILE A 26 32.00 -5.80 70.51
CA ILE A 26 30.84 -5.95 71.40
C ILE A 26 30.44 -7.42 71.49
N ALA A 27 30.36 -8.12 70.36
CA ALA A 27 30.06 -9.55 70.33
C ALA A 27 31.11 -10.37 71.07
N ARG A 28 32.40 -10.02 70.96
CA ARG A 28 33.49 -10.65 71.73
C ARG A 28 33.39 -10.39 73.22
N GLU A 29 33.02 -9.18 73.64
CA GLU A 29 32.80 -8.85 75.05
C GLU A 29 31.63 -9.66 75.63
N VAL A 30 30.51 -9.73 74.91
CA VAL A 30 29.34 -10.56 75.28
C VAL A 30 29.72 -12.04 75.34
N TYR A 31 30.51 -12.52 74.37
CA TYR A 31 31.02 -13.89 74.34
C TYR A 31 31.95 -14.18 75.53
N LYS A 32 32.85 -13.25 75.87
CA LYS A 32 33.76 -13.39 77.03
C LYS A 32 33.01 -13.33 78.36
N ALA A 33 32.06 -12.40 78.52
CA ALA A 33 31.20 -12.32 79.71
C ALA A 33 30.34 -13.58 79.86
N GLY A 34 29.81 -14.10 78.75
CA GLY A 34 29.17 -15.41 78.69
C GLY A 34 30.13 -16.52 79.11
N GLN A 35 31.30 -16.62 78.50
CA GLN A 35 32.32 -17.61 78.87
C GLN A 35 32.69 -17.53 80.35
N GLU A 36 32.84 -16.35 80.95
CA GLU A 36 33.14 -16.22 82.38
C GLU A 36 31.99 -16.66 83.27
N THR A 37 30.75 -16.34 82.88
CA THR A 37 29.52 -16.82 83.55
C THR A 37 29.37 -18.36 83.45
N TYR A 38 29.86 -18.96 82.36
CA TYR A 38 29.75 -20.40 82.10
C TYR A 38 31.03 -21.20 82.42
N LYS A 39 32.19 -20.55 82.64
CA LYS A 39 33.50 -21.17 82.93
C LYS A 39 33.50 -22.00 84.22
N GLU A 40 32.62 -21.69 85.18
CA GLU A 40 32.45 -22.53 86.38
C GLU A 40 31.68 -23.84 86.12
N LYS A 41 31.10 -24.04 84.92
CA LYS A 41 30.31 -25.23 84.55
C LYS A 41 30.74 -25.93 83.26
N PHE A 42 31.79 -25.45 82.59
CA PHE A 42 32.41 -26.14 81.45
C PHE A 42 33.34 -27.27 81.92
N VAL A 43 32.77 -28.26 82.62
CA VAL A 43 33.41 -29.58 82.69
C VAL A 43 32.93 -30.34 81.45
N THR A 44 33.84 -30.58 80.51
CA THR A 44 33.68 -31.57 79.45
C THR A 44 33.34 -32.90 80.11
N THR A 45 32.06 -33.23 80.13
CA THR A 45 31.59 -34.56 80.52
C THR A 45 31.01 -35.20 79.27
N GLU A 46 31.53 -36.38 78.95
CA GLU A 46 31.02 -37.35 77.99
C GLU A 46 29.64 -37.89 78.46
N THR A 47 28.76 -37.00 78.93
CA THR A 47 27.45 -37.34 79.47
C THR A 47 26.48 -37.56 78.31
N PRO A 48 25.90 -38.77 78.20
CA PRO A 48 24.93 -39.05 77.17
C PRO A 48 23.65 -38.24 77.41
N LEU A 49 22.98 -37.86 76.32
CA LEU A 49 21.75 -37.08 76.39
C LEU A 49 20.66 -37.84 77.19
N PRO A 50 19.93 -37.17 78.11
CA PRO A 50 18.86 -37.83 78.87
C PRO A 50 17.81 -38.44 77.95
N ALA A 51 17.41 -39.69 78.22
CA ALA A 51 16.35 -40.39 77.49
C ALA A 51 15.07 -39.55 77.22
N PRO A 52 14.49 -38.83 78.21
CA PRO A 52 13.29 -38.01 77.96
C PRO A 52 13.54 -36.81 77.03
N PHE A 53 14.76 -36.26 77.04
CA PHE A 53 15.14 -35.20 76.08
C PHE A 53 15.29 -35.76 74.67
N ARG A 54 15.89 -36.94 74.51
CA ARG A 54 16.05 -37.58 73.20
C ARG A 54 14.71 -37.94 72.56
N GLU A 55 13.77 -38.47 73.34
CA GLU A 55 12.43 -38.79 72.85
C GLU A 55 11.67 -37.52 72.45
N SER A 56 11.71 -36.48 73.29
CA SER A 56 11.09 -35.18 72.98
C SER A 56 11.74 -34.50 71.77
N LEU A 57 13.05 -34.65 71.60
CA LEU A 57 13.80 -34.15 70.46
C LEU A 57 13.42 -34.88 69.17
N CYS A 58 13.34 -36.21 69.18
CA CYS A 58 12.90 -36.98 68.00
C CYS A 58 11.46 -36.60 67.62
N GLU A 59 10.57 -36.47 68.59
CA GLU A 59 9.17 -36.07 68.34
C GLU A 59 9.06 -34.62 67.82
N ALA A 60 9.88 -33.70 68.34
CA ALA A 60 9.90 -32.30 67.88
C ALA A 60 10.50 -32.14 66.48
N LEU A 61 11.57 -32.89 66.16
CA LEU A 61 12.17 -32.90 64.83
C LEU A 61 11.24 -33.54 63.78
N GLU A 62 10.30 -34.40 64.19
CA GLU A 62 9.29 -35.01 63.31
C GLU A 62 8.02 -34.16 63.12
N LYS A 63 7.62 -33.35 64.11
CA LYS A 63 6.45 -32.46 63.97
C LYS A 63 6.67 -31.32 62.96
N GLY A 64 7.90 -31.08 62.52
CA GLY A 64 8.24 -30.15 61.43
C GLY A 64 8.00 -30.69 60.00
N ILE A 65 7.45 -31.89 59.83
CA ILE A 65 7.27 -32.52 58.52
C ILE A 65 5.99 -32.02 57.85
N ASN A 66 6.11 -30.94 57.06
CA ASN A 66 5.23 -30.65 55.92
C ASN A 66 5.91 -29.66 54.96
N ILE A 67 6.88 -30.14 54.17
CA ILE A 67 7.37 -29.41 52.99
C ILE A 67 7.39 -30.41 51.82
N PRO A 68 6.74 -30.10 50.68
CA PRO A 68 6.71 -31.00 49.52
C PRO A 68 8.09 -31.16 48.87
N THR A 69 8.43 -32.40 48.53
CA THR A 69 9.61 -32.78 47.76
C THR A 69 9.41 -32.42 46.29
N THR A 70 9.65 -31.17 45.90
CA THR A 70 9.84 -30.80 44.49
C THR A 70 11.15 -30.03 44.33
N PRO A 71 11.99 -30.37 43.34
CA PRO A 71 13.25 -29.66 43.09
C PRO A 71 12.93 -28.29 42.49
N THR A 72 13.14 -27.22 43.25
CA THR A 72 13.02 -25.84 42.78
C THR A 72 14.38 -25.33 42.28
N THR A 73 14.35 -24.59 41.18
CA THR A 73 15.50 -24.04 40.43
C THR A 73 16.15 -22.81 41.10
N HIS A 74 15.96 -22.61 42.41
CA HIS A 74 16.43 -21.43 43.15
C HIS A 74 17.28 -21.83 44.36
N PRO A 75 18.23 -20.97 44.82
CA PRO A 75 19.05 -21.26 45.99
C PRO A 75 18.15 -21.43 47.22
N LEU A 76 18.15 -22.63 47.79
CA LEU A 76 17.26 -23.01 48.91
C LEU A 76 17.48 -22.13 50.14
N GLU A 77 16.39 -21.63 50.72
CA GLU A 77 16.37 -20.87 51.97
C GLU A 77 16.95 -21.71 53.13
N PRO A 78 17.83 -21.15 54.00
CA PRO A 78 18.44 -21.86 55.13
C PRO A 78 17.42 -22.53 56.06
N SER A 79 16.23 -21.94 56.25
CA SER A 79 15.15 -22.50 57.05
C SER A 79 14.57 -23.79 56.45
N GLN A 80 14.49 -23.87 55.13
CA GLN A 80 14.03 -25.07 54.42
C GLN A 80 15.06 -26.20 54.48
N VAL A 81 16.35 -25.85 54.31
CA VAL A 81 17.47 -26.79 54.47
C VAL A 81 17.55 -27.30 55.90
N ALA A 82 17.43 -26.41 56.89
CA ALA A 82 17.43 -26.76 58.30
C ALA A 82 16.30 -27.75 58.64
N THR A 83 15.08 -27.48 58.15
CA THR A 83 13.92 -28.36 58.34
C THR A 83 14.13 -29.75 57.71
N ARG A 84 14.65 -29.80 56.48
CA ARG A 84 14.97 -31.07 55.79
C ARG A 84 16.05 -31.86 56.51
N CYS A 85 17.10 -31.19 56.98
CA CYS A 85 18.19 -31.82 57.72
C CYS A 85 17.74 -32.29 59.11
N CYS A 86 16.86 -31.55 59.79
CA CYS A 86 16.23 -31.96 61.05
C CYS A 86 15.42 -33.26 60.90
N ALA A 87 14.64 -33.39 59.83
CA ALA A 87 13.89 -34.62 59.54
C ALA A 87 14.83 -35.81 59.24
N THR A 88 15.91 -35.56 58.49
CA THR A 88 16.93 -36.58 58.20
C THR A 88 17.66 -37.01 59.47
N LEU A 89 17.99 -36.07 60.35
CA LEU A 89 18.60 -36.35 61.66
C LEU A 89 17.67 -37.20 62.53
N ALA A 90 16.36 -36.91 62.58
CA ALA A 90 15.38 -37.70 63.33
C ALA A 90 15.32 -39.17 62.85
N THR A 91 15.31 -39.39 61.53
CA THR A 91 15.34 -40.75 60.97
C THR A 91 16.66 -41.48 61.25
N THR A 92 17.79 -40.76 61.24
CA THR A 92 19.11 -41.32 61.54
C THR A 92 19.23 -41.73 63.01
N LEU A 93 18.69 -40.91 63.93
CA LEU A 93 18.62 -41.22 65.36
C LEU A 93 17.72 -42.43 65.69
N ARG A 94 16.68 -42.71 64.90
CA ARG A 94 15.85 -43.93 65.05
C ARG A 94 16.50 -45.20 64.51
N ASN A 95 17.21 -45.10 63.38
CA ASN A 95 17.74 -46.28 62.67
C ASN A 95 19.05 -46.82 63.25
N GLN A 96 19.83 -45.99 63.95
CA GLN A 96 21.03 -46.43 64.66
C GLN A 96 20.66 -46.94 66.06
N GLY A 97 20.77 -48.26 66.29
CA GLY A 97 20.62 -48.90 67.61
C GLY A 97 21.67 -48.49 68.67
N SER A 98 22.44 -47.43 68.43
CA SER A 98 23.48 -46.86 69.29
C SER A 98 23.11 -45.46 69.82
N ALA A 99 21.83 -45.09 69.82
CA ALA A 99 21.36 -43.80 70.37
C ALA A 99 21.43 -43.71 71.91
N GLU A 100 21.73 -44.80 72.62
CA GLU A 100 21.75 -44.82 74.09
C GLU A 100 22.88 -43.96 74.69
N ASN A 101 23.96 -43.69 73.94
CA ASN A 101 25.14 -42.97 74.44
C ASN A 101 25.52 -41.68 73.67
N ILE A 102 24.67 -41.18 72.76
CA ILE A 102 24.98 -39.96 71.99
C ILE A 102 25.11 -38.75 72.93
N THR A 103 26.24 -38.07 72.83
CA THR A 103 26.51 -36.79 73.49
C THR A 103 25.94 -35.62 72.68
N LEU A 104 25.81 -34.45 73.30
CA LEU A 104 25.37 -33.23 72.60
C LEU A 104 26.31 -32.82 71.45
N GLU A 105 27.61 -33.07 71.60
CA GLU A 105 28.62 -32.75 70.58
C GLU A 105 28.48 -33.65 69.35
N GLU A 106 28.29 -34.95 69.55
CA GLU A 106 28.03 -35.89 68.46
C GLU A 106 26.72 -35.59 67.74
N LEU A 107 25.67 -35.16 68.47
CA LEU A 107 24.40 -34.75 67.88
C LEU A 107 24.56 -33.51 66.98
N LEU A 108 25.29 -32.50 67.43
CA LEU A 108 25.56 -31.29 66.65
C LEU A 108 26.43 -31.61 65.43
N GLN A 109 27.43 -32.46 65.59
CA GLN A 109 28.29 -32.90 64.48
C GLN A 109 27.49 -33.64 63.41
N LEU A 110 26.61 -34.57 63.81
CA LEU A 110 25.69 -35.27 62.90
C LEU A 110 24.79 -34.29 62.13
N TYR A 111 24.25 -33.28 62.81
CA TYR A 111 23.42 -32.26 62.16
C TYR A 111 24.21 -31.45 61.13
N VAL A 112 25.41 -30.97 61.50
CA VAL A 112 26.30 -30.23 60.59
C VAL A 112 26.65 -31.08 59.36
N ASP A 113 26.97 -32.36 59.55
CA ASP A 113 27.32 -33.25 58.45
C ASP A 113 26.14 -33.44 57.48
N HIS A 114 24.91 -33.53 57.98
CA HIS A 114 23.70 -33.56 57.13
C HIS A 114 23.51 -32.26 56.34
N VAL A 115 23.68 -31.09 56.98
CA VAL A 115 23.56 -29.79 56.30
C VAL A 115 24.64 -29.62 55.23
N LEU A 116 25.89 -29.99 55.54
CA LEU A 116 27.00 -29.93 54.58
C LEU A 116 26.82 -30.91 53.42
N PHE A 117 26.28 -32.11 53.68
CA PHE A 117 25.92 -33.07 52.64
C PHE A 117 24.84 -32.51 51.71
N ASP A 118 23.83 -31.85 52.27
CA ASP A 118 22.74 -31.24 51.51
C ASP A 118 23.23 -30.05 50.66
N PHE A 119 24.11 -29.21 51.19
CA PHE A 119 24.76 -28.14 50.42
C PHE A 119 25.60 -28.68 49.26
N ARG A 120 26.36 -29.76 49.46
CA ARG A 120 27.15 -30.41 48.40
C ARG A 120 26.26 -30.98 47.27
N ASN A 121 25.14 -31.60 47.62
CA ASN A 121 24.21 -32.15 46.61
C ASN A 121 23.49 -31.07 45.80
N ASN A 122 23.35 -29.85 46.35
CA ASN A 122 22.77 -28.70 45.65
C ASN A 122 23.83 -27.78 45.01
N GLY A 123 25.07 -28.28 44.83
CA GLY A 123 26.11 -27.59 44.05
C GLY A 123 26.80 -26.40 44.75
N LEU A 124 26.63 -26.22 46.07
CA LEU A 124 27.26 -25.13 46.81
C LEU A 124 28.71 -25.50 47.17
N SER A 125 29.69 -24.78 46.59
CA SER A 125 31.11 -24.89 46.94
C SER A 125 31.43 -24.18 48.26
N PRO A 126 32.43 -24.63 49.06
CA PRO A 126 32.79 -23.99 50.32
C PRO A 126 33.26 -22.54 50.12
N SER A 127 32.35 -21.58 50.31
CA SER A 127 32.57 -20.13 50.23
C SER A 127 32.10 -19.45 51.53
N LEU A 128 32.35 -18.13 51.69
CA LEU A 128 31.85 -17.35 52.83
C LEU A 128 30.33 -17.46 52.97
N GLN A 129 29.60 -17.49 51.85
CA GLN A 129 28.15 -17.69 51.80
C GLN A 129 27.71 -19.03 52.40
N VAL A 130 28.50 -20.11 52.22
CA VAL A 130 28.20 -21.42 52.81
C VAL A 130 28.39 -21.40 54.32
N LYS A 131 29.39 -20.67 54.83
CA LYS A 131 29.57 -20.47 56.28
C LYS A 131 28.38 -19.72 56.89
N THR A 132 27.95 -18.61 56.28
CA THR A 132 26.77 -17.85 56.75
C THR A 132 25.50 -18.71 56.74
N ARG A 133 25.26 -19.46 55.66
CA ARG A 133 24.08 -20.33 55.55
C ARG A 133 24.12 -21.48 56.56
N LEU A 134 25.30 -22.04 56.84
CA LEU A 134 25.48 -23.07 57.87
C LEU A 134 25.17 -22.52 59.27
N VAL A 135 25.65 -21.31 59.59
CA VAL A 135 25.37 -20.64 60.87
C VAL A 135 23.86 -20.41 61.05
N LYS A 136 23.16 -19.93 60.03
CA LYS A 136 21.68 -19.80 60.06
C LYS A 136 20.96 -21.14 60.26
N CYS A 137 21.41 -22.21 59.61
CA CYS A 137 20.82 -23.55 59.82
C CYS A 137 21.03 -24.05 61.25
N LEU A 138 22.20 -23.81 61.82
CA LEU A 138 22.49 -24.12 63.22
C LEU A 138 21.65 -23.29 64.18
N ASP A 139 21.36 -22.04 63.83
CA ASP A 139 20.52 -21.17 64.65
C ASP A 139 19.06 -21.64 64.72
N GLU A 140 18.50 -22.05 63.57
CA GLU A 140 17.19 -22.70 63.46
C GLU A 140 17.14 -24.03 64.24
N PHE A 141 18.21 -24.82 64.19
CA PHE A 141 18.32 -26.03 64.99
C PHE A 141 18.32 -25.74 66.50
N LEU A 142 19.03 -24.70 66.94
CA LEU A 142 19.03 -24.28 68.34
C LEU A 142 17.66 -23.74 68.79
N LEU A 143 16.92 -23.03 67.92
CA LEU A 143 15.56 -22.57 68.18
C LEU A 143 14.60 -23.71 68.52
N VAL A 144 14.74 -24.86 67.85
CA VAL A 144 13.93 -26.06 68.12
C VAL A 144 14.40 -26.79 69.38
N THR A 145 15.72 -26.86 69.62
CA THR A 145 16.29 -27.70 70.70
C THR A 145 16.34 -27.01 72.08
N LEU A 146 16.52 -25.69 72.15
CA LEU A 146 16.55 -24.92 73.40
C LEU A 146 15.27 -25.06 74.24
N PRO A 147 14.05 -24.92 73.68
CA PRO A 147 12.81 -25.06 74.46
C PRO A 147 12.63 -26.47 75.05
N LEU A 148 13.16 -27.51 74.40
CA LEU A 148 13.04 -28.91 74.81
C LEU A 148 13.96 -29.25 75.99
N ALA A 149 15.03 -28.46 76.18
CA ALA A 149 15.95 -28.60 77.32
C ALA A 149 15.38 -27.99 78.62
N LYS A 150 14.20 -27.36 78.57
CA LYS A 150 13.57 -26.63 79.68
C LYS A 150 13.23 -27.59 80.83
N GLY A 151 13.93 -27.44 81.95
CA GLY A 151 13.85 -28.33 83.11
C GLY A 151 15.16 -29.08 83.42
N ASN A 152 16.10 -29.13 82.46
CA ASN A 152 17.48 -29.58 82.68
C ASN A 152 18.44 -28.39 82.61
N THR A 153 18.87 -27.92 83.78
CA THR A 153 19.72 -26.73 83.91
C THR A 153 21.08 -26.91 83.24
N ASP A 154 21.64 -28.12 83.21
CA ASP A 154 22.92 -28.39 82.55
C ASP A 154 22.82 -28.28 81.02
N LEU A 155 21.81 -28.93 80.43
CA LEU A 155 21.59 -28.94 79.00
C LEU A 155 21.24 -27.55 78.44
N MET A 156 20.46 -26.77 79.18
CA MET A 156 20.15 -25.37 78.86
C MET A 156 21.40 -24.49 78.82
N ASN A 157 22.32 -24.67 79.78
CA ASN A 157 23.56 -23.89 79.82
C ASN A 157 24.48 -24.27 78.64
N ARG A 158 24.56 -25.56 78.29
CA ARG A 158 25.36 -26.05 77.16
C ARG A 158 24.83 -25.51 75.82
N LEU A 159 23.53 -25.65 75.55
CA LEU A 159 22.90 -25.12 74.34
C LEU A 159 22.95 -23.59 74.25
N GLY A 160 22.77 -22.89 75.38
CA GLY A 160 22.92 -21.44 75.46
C GLY A 160 24.35 -20.98 75.13
N SER A 161 25.35 -21.78 75.47
CA SER A 161 26.75 -21.48 75.13
C SER A 161 27.04 -21.61 73.63
N TYR A 162 26.45 -22.60 72.94
CA TYR A 162 26.55 -22.72 71.48
C TYR A 162 25.85 -21.55 70.77
N LYS A 163 24.70 -21.09 71.27
CA LYS A 163 24.02 -19.89 70.74
C LYS A 163 24.91 -18.64 70.83
N LEU A 164 25.68 -18.49 71.92
CA LEU A 164 26.67 -17.41 72.05
C LEU A 164 27.85 -17.53 71.07
N VAL A 165 28.29 -18.76 70.74
CA VAL A 165 29.30 -19.00 69.70
C VAL A 165 28.78 -18.61 68.32
N LEU A 166 27.54 -18.98 67.98
CA LEU A 166 26.93 -18.62 66.69
C LEU A 166 26.78 -17.10 66.53
N LEU A 167 26.29 -16.41 67.56
CA LEU A 167 26.23 -14.94 67.60
C LEU A 167 27.61 -14.29 67.38
N HIS A 168 28.68 -14.91 67.88
CA HIS A 168 30.05 -14.42 67.64
C HIS A 168 30.48 -14.61 66.17
N LEU A 169 30.13 -15.75 65.55
CA LEU A 169 30.47 -16.10 64.17
C LEU A 169 29.68 -15.29 63.11
N GLU A 170 28.47 -14.82 63.44
CA GLU A 170 27.69 -13.93 62.56
C GLU A 170 28.33 -12.54 62.43
N GLN A 171 28.89 -12.03 63.52
CA GLN A 171 29.44 -10.67 63.62
C GLN A 171 30.85 -10.55 63.00
N ASP A 172 31.55 -11.67 62.82
CA ASP A 172 32.81 -11.72 62.06
C ASP A 172 32.60 -11.49 60.55
N GLN A 173 31.38 -11.70 60.04
CA GLN A 173 31.05 -11.59 58.60
C GLN A 173 31.01 -10.14 58.09
N TYR A 174 30.69 -9.16 58.95
CA TYR A 174 30.67 -7.75 58.54
C TYR A 174 32.06 -7.19 58.22
N VAL A 175 33.09 -7.69 58.90
CA VAL A 175 34.47 -7.24 58.69
C VAL A 175 34.97 -7.73 57.33
N GLU A 176 34.76 -9.01 57.03
CA GLU A 176 35.11 -9.60 55.72
C GLU A 176 34.31 -8.94 54.59
N PHE A 177 33.00 -8.70 54.81
CA PHE A 177 32.13 -8.01 53.86
C PHE A 177 32.63 -6.60 53.49
N VAL A 178 33.09 -5.80 54.46
CA VAL A 178 33.66 -4.46 54.17
C VAL A 178 34.95 -4.57 53.36
N GLY A 179 35.77 -5.59 53.58
CA GLY A 179 36.96 -5.85 52.77
C GLY A 179 36.62 -6.17 51.32
N GLU A 180 35.60 -7.01 51.10
CA GLU A 180 35.09 -7.38 49.78
C GLU A 180 34.44 -6.18 49.06
N LEU A 181 33.58 -5.42 49.75
CA LEU A 181 32.86 -4.27 49.19
C LEU A 181 33.78 -3.19 48.63
N PHE A 182 34.91 -2.93 49.30
CA PHE A 182 35.90 -1.94 48.89
C PHE A 182 37.06 -2.54 48.08
N ASN A 183 36.93 -3.81 47.65
CA ASN A 183 37.93 -4.56 46.87
C ASN A 183 39.35 -4.42 47.44
N GLN A 184 39.48 -4.56 48.77
CA GLN A 184 40.75 -4.40 49.47
C GLN A 184 41.60 -5.66 49.36
N ASP A 185 42.91 -5.47 49.18
CA ASP A 185 43.85 -6.58 49.22
C ASP A 185 43.85 -7.25 50.61
N SER A 186 43.87 -8.59 50.64
CA SER A 186 43.69 -9.38 51.86
C SER A 186 44.75 -9.04 52.92
N THR A 187 45.99 -8.74 52.49
CA THR A 187 47.05 -8.33 53.41
C THR A 187 46.84 -6.93 53.98
N ALA A 188 46.49 -5.95 53.16
CA ALA A 188 46.23 -4.58 53.59
C ALA A 188 44.98 -4.46 54.48
N HIS A 189 43.93 -5.21 54.16
CA HIS A 189 42.71 -5.27 54.97
C HIS A 189 42.98 -5.84 56.37
N GLN A 190 43.77 -6.92 56.47
CA GLN A 190 44.18 -7.50 57.75
C GLN A 190 45.05 -6.55 58.60
N GLU A 191 45.92 -5.76 57.97
CA GLU A 191 46.70 -4.73 58.66
C GLU A 191 45.80 -3.63 59.23
N ASN A 192 44.87 -3.11 58.43
CA ASN A 192 43.89 -2.11 58.89
C ASN A 192 43.01 -2.61 60.04
N ILE A 193 42.58 -3.88 59.98
CA ILE A 193 41.88 -4.54 61.10
C ILE A 193 42.75 -4.54 62.37
N ARG A 194 44.03 -4.90 62.26
CA ARG A 194 44.94 -4.94 63.42
C ARG A 194 45.14 -3.57 64.04
N LEU A 195 45.25 -2.53 63.21
CA LEU A 195 45.46 -1.15 63.65
C LEU A 195 44.22 -0.56 64.33
N LEU A 196 43.03 -0.75 63.76
CA LEU A 196 41.81 -0.08 64.23
C LEU A 196 41.07 -0.82 65.36
N ARG A 197 41.18 -2.15 65.41
CA ARG A 197 40.45 -2.99 66.37
C ARG A 197 40.62 -2.59 67.84
N PRO A 198 41.80 -2.18 68.35
CA PRO A 198 41.96 -1.76 69.75
C PRO A 198 41.16 -0.50 70.10
N TYR A 199 40.84 0.34 69.11
CA TYR A 199 40.19 1.63 69.30
C TYR A 199 38.67 1.56 69.14
N CYS A 200 38.17 0.59 68.36
CA CYS A 200 36.73 0.37 68.16
C CYS A 200 36.10 -0.38 69.34
N THR A 201 36.16 0.19 70.55
CA THR A 201 35.61 -0.42 71.77
C THR A 201 34.25 0.14 72.14
N ARG A 202 33.48 -0.62 72.90
CA ARG A 202 32.20 -0.19 73.47
C ARG A 202 32.36 1.07 74.33
N GLN A 203 33.46 1.16 75.10
CA GLN A 203 33.76 2.32 75.96
C GLN A 203 34.03 3.57 75.13
N ALA A 204 34.79 3.46 74.03
CA ALA A 204 35.03 4.58 73.12
C ALA A 204 33.72 5.10 72.51
N ALA A 205 32.81 4.20 72.11
CA ALA A 205 31.49 4.57 71.60
C ALA A 205 30.62 5.27 72.66
N ILE A 206 30.63 4.81 73.91
CA ILE A 206 29.89 5.45 75.02
C ILE A 206 30.43 6.85 75.29
N LEU A 207 31.76 7.04 75.34
CA LEU A 207 32.38 8.34 75.58
C LEU A 207 32.09 9.34 74.44
N GLU A 208 32.12 8.88 73.18
CA GLU A 208 31.79 9.71 72.03
C GLU A 208 30.30 10.15 72.05
N LEU A 209 29.38 9.22 72.35
CA LEU A 209 27.95 9.54 72.48
C LEU A 209 27.66 10.46 73.67
N GLN A 210 28.33 10.29 74.81
CA GLN A 210 28.23 11.19 75.96
C GLN A 210 28.75 12.60 75.65
N SER A 211 29.86 12.69 74.89
CA SER A 211 30.36 13.98 74.41
C SER A 211 29.37 14.67 73.48
N HIS A 212 28.70 13.91 72.59
CA HIS A 212 27.65 14.46 71.74
C HIS A 212 26.41 14.88 72.53
N GLN A 213 26.01 14.14 73.56
CA GLN A 213 24.91 14.52 74.45
C GLN A 213 25.22 15.85 75.17
N ALA A 214 26.45 16.01 75.69
CA ALA A 214 26.88 17.23 76.36
C ALA A 214 26.87 18.45 75.41
N LYS A 215 27.37 18.29 74.18
CA LYS A 215 27.31 19.35 73.14
C LYS A 215 25.87 19.74 72.80
N LEU A 216 24.95 18.77 72.75
CA LEU A 216 23.53 19.00 72.53
C LEU A 216 22.83 19.73 73.69
N GLU A 217 23.34 19.59 74.91
CA GLU A 217 22.88 20.32 76.10
C GLU A 217 23.46 21.74 76.17
N GLU A 218 24.67 21.95 75.63
CA GLU A 218 25.35 23.25 75.49
C GLU A 218 24.81 24.11 74.32
N GLY A 219 23.99 23.54 73.44
CA GLY A 219 23.41 24.22 72.28
C GLY A 219 24.27 24.19 71.01
N ASP A 220 25.37 23.41 71.01
CA ASP A 220 26.21 23.14 69.84
C ASP A 220 25.60 21.98 69.03
N THR A 221 24.61 22.31 68.18
CA THR A 221 23.84 21.34 67.40
C THR A 221 24.28 21.27 65.94
N LEU A 222 24.15 20.08 65.33
CA LEU A 222 24.49 19.85 63.92
C LEU A 222 23.63 20.68 62.95
N TYR A 223 22.36 20.91 63.32
CA TYR A 223 21.41 21.75 62.59
C TYR A 223 20.98 22.93 63.46
N LYS A 224 20.67 24.04 62.81
CA LYS A 224 20.20 25.27 63.44
C LYS A 224 18.70 25.44 63.24
N GLU A 225 18.08 26.37 63.97
CA GLU A 225 16.65 26.68 63.86
C GLU A 225 16.26 27.13 62.43
N GLU A 226 17.19 27.75 61.69
CA GLU A 226 17.04 28.15 60.28
C GLU A 226 16.92 26.98 59.29
N ASP A 227 17.28 25.76 59.69
CA ASP A 227 17.19 24.55 58.87
C ASP A 227 15.79 23.90 58.90
N PHE A 228 14.84 24.44 59.67
CA PHE A 228 13.49 23.88 59.86
C PHE A 228 12.42 24.85 59.36
N GLN A 229 11.23 24.35 59.00
CA GLN A 229 10.13 25.20 58.53
C GLN A 229 9.51 26.01 59.67
N SER A 230 9.56 25.48 60.90
CA SER A 230 9.06 26.17 62.09
C SER A 230 9.93 25.93 63.34
N PRO A 231 9.96 26.90 64.30
CA PRO A 231 10.63 26.73 65.60
C PRO A 231 10.14 25.51 66.41
N THR A 232 8.89 25.10 66.21
CA THR A 232 8.30 23.96 66.92
C THR A 232 8.82 22.62 66.39
N GLU A 233 9.11 22.52 65.09
CA GLU A 233 9.78 21.36 64.48
C GLU A 233 11.22 21.22 64.94
N PHE A 234 11.96 22.34 65.07
CA PHE A 234 13.31 22.32 65.63
C PHE A 234 13.34 21.71 67.04
N GLN A 235 12.37 22.08 67.88
CA GLN A 235 12.23 21.53 69.24
C GLN A 235 11.81 20.05 69.23
N LYS A 236 10.92 19.64 68.31
CA LYS A 236 10.59 18.22 68.12
C LYS A 236 11.81 17.41 67.70
N TRP A 237 12.57 17.87 66.72
CA TRP A 237 13.79 17.21 66.28
C TRP A 237 14.79 17.08 67.43
N MET A 238 15.03 18.17 68.18
CA MET A 238 15.94 18.19 69.33
C MET A 238 15.52 17.16 70.41
N SER A 239 14.22 17.03 70.69
CA SER A 239 13.72 16.02 71.62
C SER A 239 13.93 14.59 71.10
N SER A 240 13.73 14.37 69.80
CA SER A 240 13.94 13.06 69.16
C SER A 240 15.41 12.64 69.10
N GLU A 241 16.32 13.60 68.89
CA GLU A 241 17.77 13.35 68.83
C GLU A 241 18.32 13.02 70.22
N LYS A 242 17.87 13.72 71.27
CA LYS A 242 18.20 13.39 72.66
C LYS A 242 17.73 11.98 73.03
N GLU A 243 16.53 11.60 72.61
CA GLU A 243 15.99 10.25 72.87
C GLU A 243 16.76 9.16 72.09
N LYS A 244 17.15 9.40 70.83
CA LYS A 244 17.98 8.45 70.06
C LYS A 244 19.35 8.23 70.68
N ILE A 245 20.05 9.29 71.10
CA ILE A 245 21.34 9.18 71.78
C ILE A 245 21.18 8.40 73.09
N LYS A 246 20.11 8.66 73.84
CA LYS A 246 19.78 7.94 75.08
C LYS A 246 19.49 6.46 74.83
N GLN A 247 18.77 6.11 73.76
CA GLN A 247 18.51 4.72 73.37
C GLN A 247 19.81 3.98 73.00
N LEU A 248 20.69 4.61 72.21
CA LEU A 248 22.01 4.05 71.87
C LEU A 248 22.88 3.85 73.12
N LEU A 249 22.91 4.83 74.03
CA LEU A 249 23.64 4.73 75.30
C LEU A 249 23.10 3.60 76.17
N ASN A 250 21.77 3.49 76.33
CA ASN A 250 21.13 2.41 77.09
C ASN A 250 21.46 1.03 76.50
N GLY A 251 21.43 0.90 75.17
CA GLY A 251 21.79 -0.34 74.48
C GLY A 251 23.23 -0.78 74.80
N LEU A 252 24.18 0.14 74.70
CA LEU A 252 25.60 -0.14 74.98
C LEU A 252 25.88 -0.35 76.47
N GLN A 253 25.15 0.33 77.37
CA GLN A 253 25.36 0.24 78.83
C GLN A 253 24.71 -1.00 79.48
N SER A 254 23.73 -1.63 78.83
CA SER A 254 23.02 -2.81 79.34
C SER A 254 23.87 -4.09 79.46
N ILE A 255 25.07 -4.11 78.87
CA ILE A 255 25.97 -5.27 78.82
C ILE A 255 27.01 -5.19 79.98
N PRO A 256 27.10 -6.18 80.88
CA PRO A 256 28.08 -6.17 81.98
C PRO A 256 29.48 -6.56 81.49
N CYS A 257 30.51 -5.72 81.73
CA CYS A 257 31.92 -6.04 81.40
C CYS A 257 32.94 -5.14 82.15
N VAL A 258 34.19 -5.60 82.20
CA VAL A 258 35.40 -5.02 82.84
C VAL A 258 35.94 -3.83 82.02
N MET A 259 36.28 -2.75 82.71
CA MET A 259 36.78 -1.50 82.12
C MET A 259 38.23 -1.62 81.63
N SER A 260 38.53 -1.18 80.41
CA SER A 260 39.90 -0.96 79.93
C SER A 260 40.20 0.55 79.82
N GLU A 261 41.28 0.98 80.47
CA GLU A 261 41.81 2.35 80.42
C GLU A 261 42.71 2.54 79.19
N GLN A 262 42.14 2.87 78.03
CA GLN A 262 42.91 3.47 76.93
C GLN A 262 42.14 4.64 76.33
N GLU A 263 42.70 5.85 76.46
CA GLU A 263 42.12 7.14 76.09
C GLU A 263 42.75 7.71 74.80
N GLU A 264 42.62 7.03 73.67
CA GLU A 264 42.92 7.64 72.36
C GLU A 264 41.62 7.86 71.57
N LYS A 265 41.37 9.11 71.17
CA LYS A 265 40.15 9.58 70.49
C LYS A 265 40.14 9.14 69.02
N VAL A 266 39.65 7.93 68.75
CA VAL A 266 39.19 7.56 67.40
C VAL A 266 37.71 7.85 67.30
N SER A 267 37.31 8.61 66.27
CA SER A 267 35.90 8.98 66.05
C SER A 267 35.18 7.88 65.25
N LEU A 268 34.16 7.27 65.84
CA LEU A 268 33.33 6.24 65.21
C LEU A 268 32.25 6.87 64.34
N ILE A 269 31.80 8.08 64.69
CA ILE A 269 30.81 8.83 63.93
C ILE A 269 31.55 9.78 62.97
N PRO A 270 31.45 9.59 61.65
CA PRO A 270 32.09 10.49 60.71
C PRO A 270 31.51 11.91 60.78
N LYS A 271 32.34 12.91 60.47
CA LYS A 271 31.92 14.33 60.44
C LYS A 271 30.82 14.60 59.41
N ASP A 272 30.87 13.91 58.27
CA ASP A 272 29.86 13.97 57.21
C ASP A 272 29.27 12.58 56.93
N ALA A 273 28.46 12.10 57.88
CA ALA A 273 27.77 10.81 57.79
C ALA A 273 26.92 10.63 56.52
N LYS A 274 26.42 11.73 55.96
CA LYS A 274 25.59 11.73 54.76
C LYS A 274 26.42 11.35 53.52
N LYS A 275 27.60 11.97 53.35
CA LYS A 275 28.55 11.64 52.27
C LYS A 275 29.01 10.18 52.32
N HIS A 276 29.37 9.68 53.49
CA HIS A 276 29.83 8.29 53.63
C HIS A 276 28.72 7.26 53.35
N LEU A 277 27.47 7.56 53.73
CA LEU A 277 26.33 6.72 53.35
C LEU A 277 26.16 6.65 51.84
N LYS A 278 26.24 7.79 51.14
CA LYS A 278 26.14 7.86 49.68
C LYS A 278 27.23 7.00 49.01
N ASN A 279 28.47 7.11 49.47
CA ASN A 279 29.59 6.31 48.97
C ASN A 279 29.37 4.80 49.17
N LEU A 280 28.86 4.40 50.34
CA LEU A 280 28.50 2.99 50.59
C LEU A 280 27.39 2.52 49.63
N LEU A 281 26.34 3.31 49.46
CA LEU A 281 25.23 2.96 48.57
C LEU A 281 25.67 2.85 47.10
N LEU A 282 26.61 3.66 46.65
CA LEU A 282 27.15 3.57 45.29
C LEU A 282 27.98 2.30 45.07
N LEU A 283 28.73 1.83 46.09
CA LEU A 283 29.57 0.64 46.00
C LEU A 283 28.80 -0.67 46.15
N MET A 284 27.67 -0.69 46.86
CA MET A 284 26.95 -1.96 47.07
C MET A 284 26.34 -2.48 45.76
N PRO A 285 26.39 -3.79 45.49
CA PRO A 285 25.76 -4.38 44.32
C PRO A 285 24.22 -4.24 44.40
N PRO A 286 23.53 -4.05 43.26
CA PRO A 286 22.07 -3.89 43.23
C PRO A 286 21.33 -5.10 43.80
N GLU A 287 21.89 -6.30 43.67
CA GLU A 287 21.36 -7.53 44.27
C GLU A 287 21.32 -7.52 45.80
N GLU A 288 22.15 -6.72 46.48
CA GLU A 288 22.11 -6.58 47.95
C GLU A 288 21.24 -5.41 48.43
N GLN A 289 20.89 -4.50 47.52
CA GLN A 289 20.05 -3.33 47.80
C GLN A 289 18.56 -3.62 47.57
N TYR A 290 18.24 -4.37 46.50
CA TYR A 290 16.87 -4.49 46.02
C TYR A 290 16.33 -5.94 45.97
N SER A 291 17.18 -6.97 46.01
CA SER A 291 16.69 -8.36 46.03
C SER A 291 16.25 -8.77 47.43
N LYS A 292 15.00 -9.25 47.54
CA LYS A 292 14.50 -9.90 48.78
C LYS A 292 15.13 -11.28 49.05
N SER A 293 15.96 -11.81 48.13
CA SER A 293 16.36 -13.22 48.09
C SER A 293 17.86 -13.50 48.18
N THR A 294 18.70 -12.46 48.23
CA THR A 294 20.18 -12.61 48.20
C THR A 294 20.84 -11.70 49.23
N SER A 295 21.49 -12.30 50.23
CA SER A 295 22.36 -11.66 51.24
C SER A 295 21.72 -10.53 52.08
N GLU A 296 21.09 -10.90 53.21
CA GLU A 296 20.66 -9.94 54.25
C GLU A 296 21.81 -9.12 54.87
N ILE A 297 23.08 -9.48 54.60
CA ILE A 297 24.24 -8.89 55.28
C ILE A 297 24.40 -7.41 54.90
N GLY A 298 24.33 -7.06 53.62
CA GLY A 298 24.52 -5.69 53.13
C GLY A 298 23.45 -4.72 53.66
N SER A 299 22.18 -5.11 53.60
CA SER A 299 21.07 -4.28 54.11
C SER A 299 21.07 -4.15 55.63
N ILE A 300 21.39 -5.22 56.37
CA ILE A 300 21.58 -5.16 57.83
C ILE A 300 22.77 -4.27 58.17
N PHE A 301 23.89 -4.40 57.45
CA PHE A 301 25.08 -3.59 57.68
C PHE A 301 24.85 -2.10 57.39
N LEU A 302 24.15 -1.74 56.31
CA LEU A 302 23.74 -0.36 56.07
C LEU A 302 22.84 0.18 57.18
N ASN A 303 21.90 -0.62 57.68
CA ASN A 303 21.06 -0.23 58.81
C ASN A 303 21.90 -0.01 60.08
N LEU A 304 22.90 -0.85 60.33
CA LEU A 304 23.86 -0.68 61.42
C LEU A 304 24.67 0.61 61.27
N CYS A 305 25.31 0.84 60.12
CA CYS A 305 26.07 2.05 59.83
C CYS A 305 25.20 3.30 59.99
N THR A 306 24.01 3.32 59.39
CA THR A 306 23.12 4.49 59.47
C THR A 306 22.57 4.74 60.87
N HIS A 307 22.33 3.69 61.65
CA HIS A 307 21.90 3.82 63.04
C HIS A 307 23.03 4.41 63.91
N HIS A 308 24.26 3.90 63.77
CA HIS A 308 25.42 4.43 64.51
C HIS A 308 25.85 5.83 64.07
N TRP A 309 25.75 6.12 62.77
CA TRP A 309 26.06 7.44 62.22
C TRP A 309 24.92 8.45 62.37
N ARG A 310 23.78 8.02 62.96
CA ARG A 310 22.61 8.87 63.24
C ARG A 310 22.03 9.55 62.00
N VAL A 311 22.06 8.87 60.85
CA VAL A 311 21.51 9.41 59.60
C VAL A 311 19.98 9.36 59.63
N PRO A 312 19.27 10.48 59.40
CA PRO A 312 17.81 10.52 59.40
C PRO A 312 17.19 9.54 58.39
N ALA A 313 16.04 8.95 58.75
CA ALA A 313 15.29 8.06 57.86
C ALA A 313 14.92 8.72 56.52
N PHE A 314 14.59 10.01 56.54
CA PHE A 314 14.29 10.77 55.33
C PHE A 314 15.49 10.82 54.37
N TYR A 315 16.65 11.29 54.86
CA TYR A 315 17.86 11.38 54.03
C TYR A 315 18.32 10.02 53.51
N ARG A 316 18.14 8.93 54.29
CA ARG A 316 18.47 7.57 53.83
C ARG A 316 17.74 7.19 52.54
N LYS A 317 16.43 7.46 52.47
CA LYS A 317 15.64 7.17 51.27
C LYS A 317 15.99 8.09 50.10
N ALA A 318 16.25 9.37 50.38
CA ALA A 318 16.72 10.32 49.36
C ALA A 318 18.09 9.92 48.77
N ALA A 319 19.04 9.52 49.60
CA ALA A 319 20.35 9.03 49.19
C ALA A 319 20.25 7.67 48.45
N HIS A 320 19.28 6.84 48.79
CA HIS A 320 18.99 5.60 48.08
C HIS A 320 18.50 5.88 46.65
N LEU A 321 17.56 6.81 46.47
CA LEU A 321 17.11 7.26 45.15
C LEU A 321 18.25 7.90 44.35
N GLU A 322 19.13 8.67 44.99
CA GLU A 322 20.30 9.27 44.35
C GLU A 322 21.25 8.20 43.80
N ALA A 323 21.59 7.20 44.62
CA ALA A 323 22.43 6.08 44.19
C ALA A 323 21.76 5.26 43.06
N ALA A 324 20.45 5.04 43.15
CA ALA A 324 19.68 4.36 42.11
C ALA A 324 19.74 5.14 40.78
N THR A 325 19.56 6.46 40.83
CA THR A 325 19.60 7.35 39.66
C THR A 325 20.96 7.33 38.99
N ILE A 326 22.05 7.38 39.77
CA ILE A 326 23.43 7.33 39.25
C ILE A 326 23.73 5.97 38.60
N LYS A 327 23.34 4.85 39.24
CA LYS A 327 23.54 3.51 38.67
C LYS A 327 22.70 3.28 37.42
N TRP A 328 21.51 3.88 37.35
CA TRP A 328 20.67 3.84 36.16
C TRP A 328 21.25 4.66 35.00
N ASP A 329 21.91 5.80 35.26
CA ASP A 329 22.66 6.54 34.22
C ASP A 329 23.80 5.69 33.63
N MET A 330 24.41 4.82 34.46
CA MET A 330 25.51 3.93 34.06
C MET A 330 25.07 2.61 33.43
N ASP A 331 23.77 2.41 33.17
CA ASP A 331 23.20 1.13 32.68
C ASP A 331 23.45 -0.09 33.61
N GLU A 332 23.75 0.14 34.89
CA GLU A 332 24.03 -0.91 35.88
C GLU A 332 22.78 -1.36 36.67
N LEU A 333 21.65 -0.66 36.51
CA LEU A 333 20.41 -0.88 37.26
C LEU A 333 19.18 -1.01 36.33
N PRO A 334 18.43 -2.13 36.37
CA PRO A 334 17.13 -2.26 35.72
C PRO A 334 16.06 -1.26 36.19
N TYR A 335 15.09 -0.96 35.31
CA TYR A 335 14.00 -0.01 35.58
C TYR A 335 13.13 -0.38 36.79
N GLU A 336 12.96 -1.68 37.08
CA GLU A 336 12.15 -2.19 38.19
C GLU A 336 12.65 -1.66 39.54
N TYR A 337 13.97 -1.67 39.75
CA TYR A 337 14.59 -1.24 41.00
C TYR A 337 14.58 0.28 41.20
N LEU A 338 14.63 1.04 40.10
CA LEU A 338 14.41 2.49 40.16
C LEU A 338 12.98 2.82 40.59
N GLY A 339 11.99 2.04 40.10
CA GLY A 339 10.59 2.15 40.54
C GLY A 339 10.42 1.87 42.04
N GLU A 340 11.13 0.88 42.59
CA GLU A 340 11.13 0.59 44.03
C GLU A 340 11.74 1.74 44.85
N ALA A 341 12.87 2.30 44.42
CA ALA A 341 13.51 3.44 45.09
C ALA A 341 12.61 4.69 45.12
N ILE A 342 11.82 4.91 44.06
CA ILE A 342 10.85 6.01 44.01
C ILE A 342 9.67 5.74 44.94
N ALA A 343 9.14 4.51 44.97
CA ALA A 343 8.05 4.14 45.87
C ALA A 343 8.44 4.29 47.37
N GLU A 344 9.72 4.08 47.70
CA GLU A 344 10.24 4.37 49.04
C GLU A 344 10.14 5.86 49.41
N VAL A 345 10.36 6.76 48.45
CA VAL A 345 10.24 8.21 48.64
C VAL A 345 8.77 8.64 48.83
N ASP A 346 7.81 7.96 48.19
CA ASP A 346 6.37 8.24 48.38
C ASP A 346 5.89 7.89 49.80
N SER A 347 6.58 6.98 50.49
CA SER A 347 6.28 6.62 51.88
C SER A 347 6.88 7.57 52.94
N LEU A 348 7.41 8.73 52.52
CA LEU A 348 8.00 9.73 53.43
C LEU A 348 6.93 10.61 54.09
N SER A 349 7.13 10.93 55.38
CA SER A 349 6.31 11.86 56.16
C SER A 349 6.85 13.29 56.12
N GLU A 350 6.00 14.29 56.37
CA GLU A 350 6.32 15.73 56.30
C GLU A 350 7.33 16.25 57.34
N ASP A 351 7.71 15.48 58.37
CA ASP A 351 8.62 15.90 59.46
C ASP A 351 10.12 15.96 59.04
N ALA A 352 10.43 16.55 57.87
CA ALA A 352 11.77 16.58 57.25
C ALA A 352 12.50 17.92 57.42
N ILE A 353 13.84 17.88 57.42
CA ILE A 353 14.71 19.07 57.57
C ILE A 353 14.93 19.71 56.18
N LEU A 354 14.97 21.05 56.07
CA LEU A 354 15.06 21.76 54.78
C LEU A 354 16.26 21.34 53.91
N PRO A 355 17.50 21.20 54.43
CA PRO A 355 18.62 20.59 53.72
C PRO A 355 18.33 19.23 53.08
N ASP A 356 17.57 18.36 53.74
CA ASP A 356 17.26 17.02 53.22
C ASP A 356 16.20 17.10 52.10
N ILE A 357 15.23 18.00 52.24
CA ILE A 357 14.26 18.32 51.19
C ILE A 357 14.98 18.88 49.95
N ARG A 358 15.96 19.78 50.13
CA ARG A 358 16.79 20.31 49.03
C ARG A 358 17.63 19.23 48.35
N ALA A 359 18.20 18.30 49.11
CA ALA A 359 18.93 17.17 48.56
C ALA A 359 18.01 16.28 47.70
N LEU A 360 16.82 15.94 48.21
CA LEU A 360 15.82 15.19 47.44
C LEU A 360 15.39 15.93 46.17
N LEU A 361 15.16 17.25 46.23
CA LEU A 361 14.82 18.06 45.06
C LEU A 361 15.90 18.01 43.98
N SER A 362 17.17 18.13 44.36
CA SER A 362 18.31 18.05 43.43
C SER A 362 18.44 16.68 42.77
N VAL A 363 18.13 15.60 43.51
CA VAL A 363 18.09 14.24 42.96
C VAL A 363 16.95 14.09 41.97
N CYS A 364 15.75 14.59 42.30
CA CYS A 364 14.61 14.58 41.38
C CYS A 364 14.87 15.40 40.11
N GLU A 365 15.53 16.57 40.21
CA GLU A 365 15.95 17.36 39.04
C GLU A 365 16.94 16.60 38.15
N SER A 366 17.90 15.90 38.77
CA SER A 366 18.87 15.07 38.03
C SER A 366 18.18 13.89 37.33
N LEU A 367 17.22 13.26 38.00
CA LEU A 367 16.41 12.18 37.44
C LEU A 367 15.51 12.68 36.29
N GLU A 368 14.90 13.86 36.41
CA GLU A 368 14.11 14.49 35.33
C GLU A 368 14.94 14.73 34.07
N VAL A 369 16.16 15.26 34.21
CA VAL A 369 17.09 15.46 33.07
C VAL A 369 17.43 14.12 32.40
N LEU A 370 17.70 13.08 33.18
CA LEU A 370 18.03 11.76 32.67
C LEU A 370 16.83 11.09 31.98
N LEU A 371 15.63 11.25 32.53
CA LEU A 371 14.38 10.78 31.91
C LEU A 371 14.14 11.46 30.57
N ILE A 372 14.34 12.78 30.48
CA ILE A 372 14.21 13.52 29.22
C ILE A 372 15.21 12.99 28.18
N LYS A 373 16.47 12.74 28.57
CA LYS A 373 17.49 12.17 27.69
C LYS A 373 17.10 10.79 27.16
N ARG A 374 16.73 9.86 28.05
CA ARG A 374 16.31 8.49 27.69
C ARG A 374 15.04 8.49 26.85
N PHE A 375 14.10 9.37 27.14
CA PHE A 375 12.89 9.55 26.35
C PHE A 375 13.21 10.00 24.91
N GLY A 376 14.16 10.91 24.74
CA GLY A 376 14.65 11.32 23.42
C GLY A 376 15.34 10.19 22.65
N GLU A 377 16.20 9.42 23.32
CA GLU A 377 16.87 8.25 22.74
C GLU A 377 15.87 7.17 22.28
N ALA A 378 14.86 6.86 23.10
CA ALA A 378 13.79 5.93 22.77
C ALA A 378 12.98 6.39 21.53
N LEU A 379 12.70 7.70 21.42
CA LEU A 379 12.02 8.26 20.24
C LEU A 379 12.86 8.19 18.96
N ARG A 380 14.20 8.26 19.05
CA ARG A 380 15.08 8.06 17.89
C ARG A 380 15.11 6.61 17.44
N LEU A 381 15.02 5.67 18.38
CA LEU A 381 15.11 4.22 18.16
C LEU A 381 13.75 3.52 18.08
N LEU A 382 12.70 4.19 17.57
CA LEU A 382 11.35 3.62 17.40
C LEU A 382 11.30 2.32 16.57
N ASP A 383 12.33 2.07 15.74
CA ASP A 383 12.49 0.82 14.99
C ASP A 383 12.61 -0.41 15.91
N ARG A 384 13.12 -0.24 17.15
CA ARG A 384 13.34 -1.32 18.13
C ARG A 384 12.16 -1.61 19.04
N ASN A 385 11.02 -0.93 18.84
CA ASN A 385 9.80 -1.05 19.62
C ASN A 385 9.98 -0.83 21.15
N PRO A 386 10.30 0.40 21.59
CA PRO A 386 10.61 0.75 22.98
C PRO A 386 9.38 0.80 23.93
N GLN A 387 8.39 -0.08 23.76
CA GLN A 387 7.16 -0.07 24.57
C GLN A 387 7.43 -0.24 26.07
N GLU A 388 8.39 -1.10 26.42
CA GLU A 388 8.78 -1.34 27.81
C GLU A 388 9.46 -0.11 28.41
N GLU A 389 10.41 0.51 27.69
CA GLU A 389 11.09 1.73 28.13
C GLU A 389 10.12 2.89 28.36
N PHE A 390 9.20 3.13 27.41
CA PHE A 390 8.16 4.16 27.58
C PHE A 390 7.19 3.82 28.72
N GLY A 391 6.89 2.53 28.92
CA GLY A 391 6.08 2.07 30.06
C GLY A 391 6.70 2.47 31.39
N TRP A 392 8.00 2.21 31.56
CA TRP A 392 8.72 2.59 32.78
C TRP A 392 8.90 4.09 32.94
N ILE A 393 9.21 4.82 31.86
CA ILE A 393 9.32 6.29 31.89
C ILE A 393 8.00 6.92 32.38
N LYS A 394 6.85 6.42 31.91
CA LYS A 394 5.53 6.90 32.38
C LYS A 394 5.31 6.66 33.87
N VAL A 395 5.60 5.45 34.35
CA VAL A 395 5.47 5.09 35.77
C VAL A 395 6.32 6.03 36.64
N ILE A 396 7.57 6.25 36.24
CA ILE A 396 8.51 7.11 36.96
C ILE A 396 8.03 8.57 36.97
N VAL A 397 7.65 9.12 35.81
CA VAL A 397 7.20 10.51 35.70
C VAL A 397 5.94 10.79 36.53
N ASN A 398 4.98 9.85 36.55
CA ASN A 398 3.78 10.01 37.37
C ASN A 398 4.10 10.03 38.87
N ASN A 399 4.97 9.13 39.33
CA ASN A 399 5.35 9.08 40.75
C ASN A 399 6.10 10.34 41.20
N ILE A 400 6.97 10.90 40.35
CA ILE A 400 7.67 12.17 40.65
C ILE A 400 6.66 13.35 40.68
N LYS A 401 5.74 13.39 39.72
CA LYS A 401 4.77 14.49 39.59
C LYS A 401 3.75 14.53 40.73
N ASP A 402 3.29 13.37 41.20
CA ASP A 402 2.24 13.25 42.20
C ASP A 402 2.77 13.26 43.64
N ASN A 403 4.10 13.37 43.84
CA ASN A 403 4.70 13.37 45.16
C ASN A 403 4.33 14.65 45.96
N PRO A 404 3.68 14.54 47.13
CA PRO A 404 3.15 15.68 47.88
C PRO A 404 4.24 16.63 48.41
N ILE A 405 5.45 16.12 48.65
CA ILE A 405 6.58 16.90 49.17
C ILE A 405 7.18 17.79 48.06
N LEU A 406 7.21 17.28 46.82
CA LEU A 406 7.69 18.04 45.66
C LEU A 406 6.68 19.12 45.26
N LEU A 407 5.37 18.83 45.33
CA LEU A 407 4.30 19.78 45.01
C LEU A 407 4.25 21.00 45.95
N SER A 408 4.68 20.84 47.21
CA SER A 408 4.70 21.95 48.19
C SER A 408 5.91 22.89 48.04
N HIS A 409 6.96 22.46 47.33
CA HIS A 409 8.23 23.20 47.24
C HIS A 409 8.65 23.59 45.81
N ARG A 410 7.90 23.20 44.76
CA ARG A 410 8.17 23.56 43.35
C ARG A 410 7.14 24.56 42.79
N GLU A 411 7.58 25.46 41.90
CA GLU A 411 6.73 26.46 41.22
C GLU A 411 5.81 25.89 40.10
N GLY A 412 5.54 24.59 40.11
CA GLY A 412 4.68 23.88 39.14
C GLY A 412 5.44 23.14 38.04
N ASN A 413 4.71 22.36 37.23
CA ASN A 413 5.27 21.42 36.24
C ASN A 413 5.58 22.03 34.86
N GLY A 414 5.41 23.35 34.69
CA GLY A 414 5.53 24.03 33.39
C GLY A 414 6.90 23.86 32.70
N PRO A 415 8.03 24.12 33.39
CA PRO A 415 9.37 24.01 32.79
C PRO A 415 9.71 22.58 32.32
N PHE A 416 9.34 21.58 33.10
CA PHE A 416 9.59 20.16 32.77
C PHE A 416 8.79 19.73 31.53
N VAL A 417 7.52 20.13 31.44
CA VAL A 417 6.67 19.86 30.26
C VAL A 417 7.25 20.50 28.99
N GLN A 418 7.75 21.75 29.09
CA GLN A 418 8.39 22.43 27.97
C GLN A 418 9.68 21.70 27.52
N GLN A 419 10.51 21.25 28.46
CA GLN A 419 11.74 20.52 28.14
C GLN A 419 11.45 19.17 27.45
N ILE A 420 10.38 18.47 27.83
CA ILE A 420 9.95 17.26 27.11
C ILE A 420 9.50 17.61 25.70
N GLU A 421 8.73 18.67 25.50
CA GLU A 421 8.32 19.11 24.16
C GLU A 421 9.52 19.45 23.26
N GLU A 422 10.51 20.18 23.80
CA GLU A 422 11.76 20.50 23.11
C GLU A 422 12.55 19.24 22.77
N CYS A 423 12.63 18.27 23.69
CA CYS A 423 13.28 16.98 23.45
C CYS A 423 12.60 16.16 22.36
N ILE A 424 11.26 16.13 22.33
CA ILE A 424 10.49 15.47 21.26
C ILE A 424 10.84 16.11 19.92
N GLN A 425 10.81 17.44 19.82
CA GLN A 425 11.09 18.14 18.57
C GLN A 425 12.50 17.87 18.06
N TYR A 426 13.49 17.93 18.96
CA TYR A 426 14.89 17.66 18.62
C TYR A 426 15.10 16.21 18.18
N SER A 427 14.54 15.26 18.91
CA SER A 427 14.67 13.83 18.61
C SER A 427 13.96 13.45 17.31
N ALA A 428 12.80 14.03 17.03
CA ALA A 428 12.08 13.87 15.76
C ALA A 428 12.91 14.37 14.57
N LEU A 429 13.61 15.50 14.75
CA LEU A 429 14.45 16.09 13.72
C LEU A 429 15.70 15.25 13.45
N GLU A 430 16.40 14.81 14.50
CA GLU A 430 17.61 13.99 14.33
C GLU A 430 17.27 12.63 13.71
N ARG A 431 16.15 12.00 14.12
CA ARG A 431 15.65 10.79 13.46
C ARG A 431 15.38 11.01 11.97
N TYR A 432 14.74 12.13 11.59
CA TYR A 432 14.52 12.43 10.18
C TYR A 432 15.83 12.58 9.40
N LYS A 433 16.84 13.25 9.97
CA LYS A 433 18.17 13.39 9.34
C LYS A 433 18.91 12.07 9.22
N GLU A 434 18.82 11.20 10.22
CA GLU A 434 19.38 9.85 10.18
C GLU A 434 18.68 8.98 9.14
N LEU A 435 17.35 9.08 9.02
CA LEU A 435 16.59 8.40 7.97
C LEU A 435 16.99 8.91 6.58
N GLN A 436 17.13 10.23 6.41
CA GLN A 436 17.61 10.82 5.18
C GLN A 436 19.03 10.32 4.86
N ALA A 437 19.95 10.34 5.81
CA ALA A 437 21.29 9.81 5.60
C ALA A 437 21.27 8.32 5.22
N ARG A 438 20.45 7.49 5.89
CA ARG A 438 20.32 6.06 5.61
C ARG A 438 19.78 5.79 4.20
N VAL A 439 18.65 6.39 3.86
CA VAL A 439 17.93 6.13 2.61
C VAL A 439 18.66 6.73 1.40
N PHE A 440 19.32 7.88 1.56
CA PHE A 440 20.08 8.52 0.47
C PHE A 440 21.55 8.04 0.37
N SER A 441 22.03 7.16 1.27
CA SER A 441 23.43 6.66 1.27
C SER A 441 23.69 5.40 0.44
N ASP A 442 22.65 4.74 -0.07
CA ASP A 442 22.83 3.56 -0.92
C ASP A 442 23.13 3.99 -2.37
N ASP A 443 24.30 3.58 -2.90
CA ASP A 443 24.74 3.69 -4.31
C ASP A 443 23.82 2.95 -5.32
N GLN A 444 22.59 2.62 -4.94
CA GLN A 444 21.59 2.08 -5.84
C GLN A 444 20.87 3.22 -6.57
N GLU A 445 20.57 3.00 -7.84
CA GLU A 445 19.82 3.88 -8.74
C GLU A 445 18.35 4.12 -8.29
N PHE A 446 18.07 4.25 -7.00
CA PHE A 446 16.75 4.63 -6.52
C PHE A 446 16.47 6.09 -6.88
N ASN A 447 15.39 6.31 -7.62
CA ASN A 447 14.90 7.66 -7.92
C ASN A 447 14.53 8.38 -6.60
N GLU A 448 14.76 9.69 -6.53
CA GLU A 448 14.46 10.52 -5.34
C GLU A 448 13.03 10.33 -4.80
N ALA A 449 12.07 10.02 -5.68
CA ALA A 449 10.69 9.72 -5.30
C ALA A 449 10.52 8.43 -4.49
N GLN A 450 11.31 7.39 -4.79
CA GLN A 450 11.26 6.12 -4.05
C GLN A 450 11.87 6.29 -2.66
N ASN A 451 12.91 7.09 -2.54
CA ASN A 451 13.50 7.48 -1.26
C ASN A 451 12.48 8.22 -0.38
N LEU A 452 11.78 9.20 -0.97
CA LEU A 452 10.71 9.93 -0.28
C LEU A 452 9.51 9.05 0.08
N LEU A 453 9.16 8.08 -0.77
CA LEU A 453 8.11 7.12 -0.47
C LEU A 453 8.45 6.29 0.76
N GLU A 454 9.69 5.78 0.85
CA GLU A 454 10.14 5.00 2.00
C GLU A 454 10.18 5.86 3.28
N ILE A 455 10.67 7.09 3.19
CA ILE A 455 10.66 8.04 4.33
C ILE A 455 9.22 8.29 4.80
N THR A 456 8.29 8.55 3.88
CA THR A 456 6.88 8.80 4.22
C THR A 456 6.25 7.57 4.88
N ARG A 457 6.56 6.37 4.40
CA ARG A 457 6.09 5.11 4.98
C ARG A 457 6.58 4.92 6.41
N ILE A 458 7.88 5.15 6.66
CA ILE A 458 8.46 5.08 8.01
C ILE A 458 7.83 6.12 8.93
N MET A 459 7.64 7.36 8.47
CA MET A 459 6.96 8.39 9.26
C MET A 459 5.53 7.99 9.65
N LEU A 460 4.76 7.38 8.73
CA LEU A 460 3.42 6.89 9.03
C LEU A 460 3.42 5.73 10.04
N ASP A 461 4.41 4.83 9.96
CA ASP A 461 4.59 3.74 10.93
C ASP A 461 5.00 4.27 12.32
N ASP A 462 5.89 5.24 12.37
CA ASP A 462 6.29 5.94 13.60
C ASP A 462 5.10 6.62 14.27
N ILE A 463 4.24 7.28 13.49
CA ILE A 463 2.99 7.88 13.98
C ILE A 463 2.05 6.81 14.51
N ALA A 464 1.90 5.67 13.81
CA ALA A 464 1.05 4.58 14.26
C ALA A 464 1.53 3.98 15.59
N LYS A 465 2.84 3.74 15.74
CA LYS A 465 3.47 3.30 17.01
C LYS A 465 3.23 4.31 18.12
N CYS A 466 3.52 5.59 17.87
CA CYS A 466 3.28 6.67 18.82
C CYS A 466 1.80 6.74 19.24
N ARG A 467 0.85 6.53 18.32
CA ARG A 467 -0.59 6.52 18.62
C ARG A 467 -0.98 5.38 19.55
N THR A 468 -0.39 4.19 19.40
CA THR A 468 -0.65 3.07 20.31
C THR A 468 -0.04 3.29 21.70
N MET A 469 1.15 3.90 21.76
CA MET A 469 1.86 4.16 23.02
C MET A 469 1.29 5.36 23.77
N PHE A 470 0.89 6.42 23.06
CA PHE A 470 0.39 7.68 23.61
C PHE A 470 -0.99 8.01 23.00
N PRO A 471 -2.06 7.32 23.44
CA PRO A 471 -3.39 7.58 22.93
C PRO A 471 -3.82 9.00 23.29
N PHE A 472 -4.04 9.84 22.28
CA PHE A 472 -4.61 11.17 22.42
C PHE A 472 -6.08 11.10 21.99
N ASP A 473 -7.02 11.53 22.84
CA ASP A 473 -8.45 11.48 22.55
C ASP A 473 -8.80 12.33 21.32
N GLU A 474 -8.92 11.70 20.15
CA GLU A 474 -9.32 12.35 18.88
C GLU A 474 -10.85 12.43 18.71
N PHE A 475 -11.65 11.74 19.54
CA PHE A 475 -13.11 11.66 19.37
C PHE A 475 -13.89 12.01 20.64
N LYS A 476 -14.85 12.94 20.49
CA LYS A 476 -15.93 13.17 21.48
C LYS A 476 -16.72 11.87 21.73
N TRP A 477 -16.63 11.37 22.97
CA TRP A 477 -17.55 10.50 23.74
C TRP A 477 -18.75 9.88 23.01
N VAL A 478 -18.82 8.53 22.92
CA VAL A 478 -19.91 7.62 23.40
C VAL A 478 -19.40 6.17 23.22
N GLY A 479 -19.14 5.43 24.31
CA GLY A 479 -19.12 3.95 24.24
C GLY A 479 -18.21 3.17 25.19
N LEU A 480 -16.99 3.65 25.50
CA LEU A 480 -16.00 2.87 26.25
C LEU A 480 -15.40 3.62 27.43
N VAL A 481 -16.28 4.11 28.30
CA VAL A 481 -15.93 4.75 29.59
C VAL A 481 -15.17 3.80 30.54
N TRP A 482 -15.13 2.50 30.24
CA TRP A 482 -14.49 1.51 31.11
C TRP A 482 -12.98 1.32 30.86
N LEU A 483 -12.46 1.59 29.66
CA LEU A 483 -11.02 1.43 29.36
C LEU A 483 -10.20 2.67 29.74
N CYS A 484 -10.69 3.88 29.49
CA CYS A 484 -9.97 5.12 29.83
C CYS A 484 -9.90 5.41 31.35
N ARG A 485 -10.69 4.72 32.18
CA ARG A 485 -10.61 4.82 33.65
C ARG A 485 -9.36 4.16 34.24
N ARG A 486 -8.55 3.45 33.43
CA ARG A 486 -7.35 2.75 33.87
C ARG A 486 -6.03 3.43 33.45
N SER A 487 -6.08 4.42 32.56
CA SER A 487 -4.92 5.20 32.12
C SER A 487 -4.95 6.62 32.73
N SER A 488 -4.64 6.69 34.03
CA SER A 488 -4.42 7.93 34.76
C SER A 488 -3.04 8.53 34.41
N ASP A 489 -2.82 8.91 33.15
CA ASP A 489 -1.59 9.61 32.72
C ASP A 489 -1.89 11.12 32.51
N PRO A 490 -1.77 11.97 33.55
CA PRO A 490 -2.10 13.39 33.48
C PRO A 490 -1.09 14.25 32.68
N LEU A 491 -0.01 13.67 32.14
CA LEU A 491 1.03 14.39 31.38
C LEU A 491 0.78 14.37 29.85
N PHE A 492 0.33 13.23 29.32
CA PHE A 492 0.14 13.00 27.88
C PHE A 492 -1.34 13.01 27.44
N CYS A 493 -2.27 13.02 28.40
CA CYS A 493 -3.71 13.13 28.15
C CYS A 493 -4.24 14.54 28.48
N ARG A 494 -5.15 15.06 27.67
CA ARG A 494 -5.83 16.34 27.94
C ARG A 494 -6.82 16.16 29.10
N THR A 495 -6.63 16.88 30.21
CA THR A 495 -7.67 17.04 31.24
C THR A 495 -8.33 18.41 31.12
N PRO A 496 -9.56 18.61 31.63
CA PRO A 496 -10.20 19.94 31.67
C PRO A 496 -9.41 21.02 32.43
N SER A 497 -8.38 20.61 33.20
CA SER A 497 -7.63 21.45 34.14
C SER A 497 -6.21 21.79 33.66
N SER A 498 -5.61 21.05 32.71
CA SER A 498 -4.30 21.34 32.11
C SER A 498 -4.15 20.74 30.69
N PRO A 499 -3.59 21.47 29.71
CA PRO A 499 -3.26 20.90 28.41
C PRO A 499 -2.07 19.93 28.54
N GLY A 500 -2.29 18.64 28.30
CA GLY A 500 -1.21 17.63 28.20
C GLY A 500 -0.46 17.74 26.87
N ILE A 501 0.72 17.10 26.80
CA ILE A 501 1.59 17.10 25.61
C ILE A 501 0.98 16.24 24.51
N ASN A 502 0.78 16.81 23.33
CA ASN A 502 0.37 16.05 22.14
C ASN A 502 1.63 15.55 21.40
N VAL A 503 2.09 14.34 21.75
CA VAL A 503 3.33 13.76 21.23
C VAL A 503 3.34 13.71 19.70
N ILE A 504 2.23 13.32 19.08
CA ILE A 504 2.11 13.21 17.60
C ILE A 504 2.25 14.59 16.95
N ALA A 505 1.58 15.62 17.48
CA ALA A 505 1.68 16.99 16.96
C ALA A 505 3.12 17.53 17.08
N THR A 506 3.76 17.30 18.22
CA THR A 506 5.11 17.77 18.53
C THR A 506 6.18 17.03 17.73
N LEU A 507 5.95 15.77 17.36
CA LEU A 507 6.82 14.95 16.50
C LEU A 507 6.76 15.41 15.03
N ILE A 508 5.55 15.56 14.49
CA ILE A 508 5.34 15.83 13.05
C ILE A 508 5.81 17.24 12.68
N LYS A 509 5.50 18.25 13.51
CA LYS A 509 5.73 19.66 13.20
C LYS A 509 7.15 19.99 12.70
N PRO A 510 8.25 19.58 13.36
CA PRO A 510 9.61 19.85 12.87
C PRO A 510 9.97 19.05 11.61
N GLN A 511 9.45 17.84 11.44
CA GLN A 511 9.75 16.97 10.30
C GLN A 511 9.13 17.50 9.00
N LEU A 512 7.92 18.08 9.07
CA LEU A 512 7.21 18.63 7.90
C LEU A 512 8.01 19.71 7.15
N GLY A 513 8.78 20.54 7.86
CA GLY A 513 9.57 21.59 7.24
C GLY A 513 10.67 21.04 6.32
N TYR A 514 11.40 20.02 6.78
CA TYR A 514 12.45 19.36 6.01
C TYR A 514 11.84 18.49 4.89
N PHE A 515 10.78 17.75 5.21
CA PHE A 515 10.07 16.94 4.22
C PHE A 515 9.48 17.79 3.08
N THR A 516 9.00 19.01 3.37
CA THR A 516 8.55 19.95 2.34
C THR A 516 9.70 20.34 1.41
N LEU A 517 10.90 20.59 1.95
CA LEU A 517 12.07 20.92 1.16
C LEU A 517 12.51 19.75 0.28
N ASP A 518 12.47 18.52 0.81
CA ASP A 518 12.87 17.33 0.06
C ASP A 518 11.88 17.01 -1.08
N ILE A 519 10.56 17.17 -0.85
CA ILE A 519 9.57 17.09 -1.94
C ILE A 519 9.82 18.16 -2.99
N GLN A 520 10.13 19.40 -2.59
CA GLN A 520 10.40 20.48 -3.54
C GLN A 520 11.65 20.18 -4.38
N ASN A 521 12.71 19.69 -3.76
CA ASN A 521 13.93 19.26 -4.46
C ASN A 521 13.62 18.17 -5.50
N MET A 522 12.82 17.15 -5.14
CA MET A 522 12.38 16.10 -6.07
C MET A 522 11.56 16.64 -7.24
N ILE A 523 10.72 17.66 -7.02
CA ILE A 523 9.93 18.28 -8.11
C ILE A 523 10.83 18.99 -9.12
N ASP A 524 11.88 19.64 -8.61
CA ASP A 524 12.82 20.46 -9.35
C ASP A 524 13.95 19.63 -10.00
N ASP A 525 14.20 18.40 -9.55
CA ASP A 525 15.18 17.49 -10.15
C ASP A 525 14.76 17.08 -11.58
N PRO A 526 15.60 17.29 -12.62
CA PRO A 526 15.36 16.78 -13.97
C PRO A 526 15.17 15.25 -14.07
N ASN A 527 15.71 14.45 -13.14
CA ASN A 527 15.52 12.99 -13.15
C ASN A 527 14.12 12.56 -12.68
N SER A 528 13.34 13.47 -12.09
CA SER A 528 11.93 13.23 -11.71
C SER A 528 11.03 12.83 -12.89
N LYS A 529 11.49 13.01 -14.14
CA LYS A 529 10.83 12.54 -15.36
C LYS A 529 10.70 11.01 -15.45
N HIS A 530 11.48 10.25 -14.68
CA HIS A 530 11.47 8.79 -14.74
C HIS A 530 10.67 8.11 -13.62
N ILE A 531 9.94 8.88 -12.79
CA ILE A 531 9.13 8.33 -11.71
C ILE A 531 7.97 7.52 -12.29
N ALA A 532 7.79 6.29 -11.82
CA ALA A 532 6.65 5.46 -12.22
C ALA A 532 5.33 6.04 -11.66
N LEU A 533 4.24 5.97 -12.44
CA LEU A 533 2.94 6.49 -12.00
C LEU A 533 2.48 5.91 -10.67
N ARG A 534 2.72 4.61 -10.48
CA ARG A 534 2.40 3.91 -9.24
C ARG A 534 3.07 4.55 -8.03
N ASP A 535 4.36 4.84 -8.14
CA ASP A 535 5.14 5.46 -7.05
C ASP A 535 4.64 6.88 -6.77
N THR A 536 4.29 7.64 -7.81
CA THR A 536 3.67 8.98 -7.68
C THR A 536 2.31 8.92 -6.96
N PHE A 537 1.46 7.95 -7.31
CA PHE A 537 0.15 7.76 -6.69
C PHE A 537 0.25 7.29 -5.25
N GLU A 538 1.15 6.36 -4.96
CA GLU A 538 1.40 5.87 -3.60
C GLU A 538 1.98 6.98 -2.72
N LEU A 539 2.94 7.74 -3.25
CA LEU A 539 3.50 8.91 -2.57
C LEU A 539 2.41 9.95 -2.28
N TYR A 540 1.56 10.27 -3.27
CA TYR A 540 0.44 11.17 -3.05
C TYR A 540 -0.52 10.68 -1.95
N SER A 541 -0.91 9.40 -1.98
CA SER A 541 -1.79 8.81 -0.98
C SER A 541 -1.19 8.90 0.43
N ASN A 542 0.09 8.55 0.57
CA ASN A 542 0.80 8.57 1.84
C ASN A 542 1.00 10.01 2.36
N VAL A 543 1.35 10.95 1.48
CA VAL A 543 1.48 12.37 1.86
C VAL A 543 0.12 12.99 2.19
N SER A 544 -0.96 12.62 1.50
CA SER A 544 -2.33 13.05 1.85
C SER A 544 -2.72 12.57 3.24
N ARG A 545 -2.47 11.29 3.55
CA ARG A 545 -2.70 10.74 4.90
C ARG A 545 -1.89 11.48 5.96
N LEU A 546 -0.61 11.75 5.68
CA LEU A 546 0.25 12.53 6.58
C LEU A 546 -0.27 13.96 6.76
N SER A 547 -0.77 14.60 5.69
CA SER A 547 -1.43 15.90 5.70
C SER A 547 -2.69 15.91 6.55
N ASP A 548 -3.54 14.89 6.45
CA ASP A 548 -4.78 14.82 7.22
C ASP A 548 -4.49 14.62 8.70
N ILE A 549 -3.51 13.77 9.05
CA ILE A 549 -3.01 13.63 10.43
C ILE A 549 -2.46 14.97 10.92
N ALA A 550 -1.63 15.66 10.14
CA ALA A 550 -1.10 16.97 10.54
C ALA A 550 -2.22 17.98 10.83
N LYS A 551 -3.24 18.06 9.96
CA LYS A 551 -4.40 18.95 10.12
C LYS A 551 -5.19 18.65 11.38
N LEU A 552 -5.46 17.37 11.68
CA LEU A 552 -6.14 16.95 12.92
C LEU A 552 -5.41 17.44 14.17
N HIS A 553 -4.08 17.47 14.12
CA HIS A 553 -3.20 17.88 15.20
C HIS A 553 -2.86 19.39 15.18
N GLY A 554 -3.51 20.20 14.32
CA GLY A 554 -3.32 21.65 14.27
C GLY A 554 -2.02 22.11 13.57
N SER A 555 -1.38 21.22 12.79
CA SER A 555 -0.23 21.53 11.94
C SER A 555 -0.64 21.51 10.46
N HIS A 556 0.03 22.30 9.62
CA HIS A 556 -0.26 22.36 8.20
C HIS A 556 1.02 22.19 7.38
N PHE A 557 0.89 21.46 6.26
CA PHE A 557 1.92 21.42 5.23
C PHE A 557 2.05 22.80 4.58
N GLN A 558 3.28 23.19 4.25
CA GLN A 558 3.58 24.52 3.70
C GLN A 558 3.53 24.56 2.16
N PHE A 559 3.20 23.45 1.49
CA PHE A 559 3.09 23.38 0.03
C PHE A 559 1.72 22.85 -0.43
N ASP A 560 1.35 23.21 -1.66
CA ASP A 560 0.09 22.80 -2.29
C ASP A 560 0.23 21.39 -2.89
N LEU A 561 -0.27 20.39 -2.15
CA LEU A 561 -0.27 18.98 -2.55
C LEU A 561 -0.99 18.75 -3.88
N THR A 562 -2.09 19.46 -4.12
CA THR A 562 -2.91 19.29 -5.32
C THR A 562 -2.17 19.81 -6.55
N LYS A 563 -1.55 20.99 -6.44
CA LYS A 563 -0.75 21.57 -7.52
C LYS A 563 0.48 20.72 -7.86
N TRP A 564 1.17 20.22 -6.83
CA TRP A 564 2.28 19.28 -7.02
C TRP A 564 1.83 18.03 -7.79
N PHE A 565 0.76 17.40 -7.32
CA PHE A 565 0.24 16.17 -7.89
C PHE A 565 -0.19 16.36 -9.36
N GLN A 566 -0.86 17.47 -9.67
CA GLN A 566 -1.25 17.82 -11.05
C GLN A 566 -0.03 17.92 -11.97
N SER A 567 1.05 18.57 -11.50
CA SER A 567 2.25 18.71 -12.32
C SER A 567 2.90 17.36 -12.62
N GLN A 568 2.86 16.41 -11.68
CA GLN A 568 3.41 15.07 -11.91
C GLN A 568 2.54 14.28 -12.90
N ILE A 569 1.22 14.36 -12.77
CA ILE A 569 0.29 13.73 -13.72
C ILE A 569 0.49 14.28 -15.14
N ASN A 570 0.60 15.60 -15.30
CA ASN A 570 0.78 16.22 -16.62
C ASN A 570 2.08 15.78 -17.29
N ARG A 571 3.18 15.69 -16.53
CA ARG A 571 4.47 15.17 -17.03
C ARG A 571 4.33 13.71 -17.44
N TRP A 572 3.74 12.88 -16.58
CA TRP A 572 3.54 11.47 -16.87
C TRP A 572 2.68 11.22 -18.11
N LEU A 573 1.58 11.97 -18.30
CA LEU A 573 0.74 11.86 -19.49
C LEU A 573 1.53 12.19 -20.77
N ALA A 574 2.42 13.18 -20.73
CA ALA A 574 3.29 13.51 -21.86
C ALA A 574 4.29 12.37 -22.16
N ASP A 575 4.87 11.77 -21.12
CA ASP A 575 5.79 10.63 -21.27
C ASP A 575 5.07 9.35 -21.74
N LEU A 576 3.84 9.13 -21.27
CA LEU A 576 2.96 8.06 -21.75
C LEU A 576 2.70 8.23 -23.24
N ASP A 577 2.36 9.44 -23.70
CA ASP A 577 2.07 9.71 -25.10
C ASP A 577 3.28 9.42 -26.00
N ALA A 578 4.48 9.83 -25.56
CA ALA A 578 5.73 9.55 -26.27
C ALA A 578 6.05 8.05 -26.31
N LYS A 579 5.96 7.35 -25.16
CA LYS A 579 6.22 5.91 -25.07
C LYS A 579 5.21 5.09 -25.88
N ALA A 580 3.93 5.49 -25.85
CA ALA A 580 2.86 4.82 -26.59
C ALA A 580 3.08 4.90 -28.11
N LEU A 581 3.61 6.01 -28.62
CA LEU A 581 3.94 6.18 -30.04
C LEU A 581 4.94 5.11 -30.50
N ASP A 582 6.05 4.96 -29.78
CA ASP A 582 7.09 3.98 -30.10
C ASP A 582 6.62 2.55 -29.84
N TRP A 583 5.72 2.36 -28.86
CA TRP A 583 5.15 1.05 -28.55
C TRP A 583 4.26 0.55 -29.69
N VAL A 584 3.34 1.37 -30.20
CA VAL A 584 2.46 1.04 -31.34
C VAL A 584 3.29 0.58 -32.54
N LYS A 585 4.30 1.35 -32.94
CA LYS A 585 5.16 1.01 -34.09
C LYS A 585 5.88 -0.32 -33.88
N ARG A 586 6.54 -0.50 -32.73
CA ARG A 586 7.27 -1.73 -32.41
C ARG A 586 6.38 -2.96 -32.30
N ALA A 587 5.16 -2.81 -31.78
CA ALA A 587 4.20 -3.90 -31.68
C ALA A 587 3.79 -4.40 -33.08
N ILE A 588 3.49 -3.50 -34.02
CA ILE A 588 3.12 -3.85 -35.40
C ILE A 588 4.33 -4.36 -36.19
N ASP A 589 5.53 -3.82 -35.98
CA ASP A 589 6.74 -4.23 -36.71
C ASP A 589 7.24 -5.63 -36.32
N LYS A 590 6.97 -6.06 -35.09
CA LYS A 590 7.30 -7.41 -34.63
C LYS A 590 6.22 -8.44 -34.93
N ASP A 591 5.03 -8.00 -35.31
CA ASP A 591 3.90 -8.88 -35.56
C ASP A 591 4.05 -9.62 -36.90
N GLN A 592 3.66 -10.89 -36.89
CA GLN A 592 3.58 -11.74 -38.07
C GLN A 592 2.14 -11.88 -38.59
N PHE A 593 1.16 -11.25 -37.94
CA PHE A 593 -0.26 -11.31 -38.27
C PHE A 593 -0.81 -12.75 -38.29
N GLY A 594 -0.36 -13.57 -37.35
CA GLY A 594 -0.90 -14.90 -37.08
C GLY A 594 -1.93 -14.90 -35.94
N PHE A 595 -2.68 -16.00 -35.80
CA PHE A 595 -3.60 -16.18 -34.68
C PHE A 595 -2.86 -16.32 -33.35
N VAL A 596 -3.36 -15.63 -32.32
CA VAL A 596 -2.88 -15.81 -30.94
C VAL A 596 -3.21 -17.21 -30.41
N SER A 597 -4.38 -17.76 -30.76
CA SER A 597 -4.77 -19.15 -30.48
C SER A 597 -5.95 -19.58 -31.36
N ASP A 598 -6.30 -20.86 -31.40
CA ASP A 598 -7.45 -21.37 -32.16
C ASP A 598 -8.79 -20.67 -31.83
N LYS A 599 -8.92 -20.08 -30.62
CA LYS A 599 -10.07 -19.30 -30.20
C LYS A 599 -9.91 -17.78 -30.40
N LEU A 600 -8.67 -17.30 -30.44
CA LEU A 600 -8.32 -15.88 -30.54
C LEU A 600 -7.68 -15.62 -31.90
N ARG A 601 -8.53 -15.25 -32.86
CA ARG A 601 -8.18 -15.07 -34.28
C ARG A 601 -7.63 -13.68 -34.62
N HIS A 602 -7.28 -12.89 -33.61
CA HIS A 602 -6.50 -11.65 -33.74
C HIS A 602 -5.02 -11.96 -33.49
N SER A 603 -4.14 -11.02 -33.82
CA SER A 603 -2.68 -11.11 -33.61
C SER A 603 -2.23 -10.43 -32.33
N SER A 604 -0.95 -10.61 -31.97
CA SER A 604 -0.41 -10.08 -30.71
C SER A 604 -0.37 -8.56 -30.65
N SER A 605 -0.23 -7.83 -31.77
CA SER A 605 -0.03 -6.38 -31.75
C SER A 605 -1.15 -5.63 -31.06
N ILE A 606 -2.41 -6.06 -31.25
CA ILE A 606 -3.55 -5.38 -30.63
C ILE A 606 -3.66 -5.66 -29.13
N VAL A 607 -3.30 -6.88 -28.71
CA VAL A 607 -3.26 -7.27 -27.30
C VAL A 607 -2.13 -6.50 -26.59
N ASP A 608 -0.98 -6.36 -27.23
CA ASP A 608 0.17 -5.62 -26.71
C ASP A 608 -0.14 -4.13 -26.55
N LEU A 609 -0.91 -3.54 -27.46
CA LEU A 609 -1.34 -2.13 -27.38
C LEU A 609 -2.25 -1.90 -26.17
N PHE A 610 -3.31 -2.69 -26.02
CA PHE A 610 -4.28 -2.49 -24.94
C PHE A 610 -3.75 -2.95 -23.58
N SER A 611 -2.91 -3.99 -23.53
CA SER A 611 -2.23 -4.39 -22.29
C SER A 611 -1.24 -3.32 -21.81
N PHE A 612 -0.54 -2.63 -22.72
CA PHE A 612 0.29 -1.47 -22.37
C PHE A 612 -0.54 -0.40 -21.67
N PHE A 613 -1.67 0.03 -22.25
CA PHE A 613 -2.52 1.03 -21.60
C PHE A 613 -3.10 0.54 -20.27
N GLN A 614 -3.58 -0.69 -20.19
CA GLN A 614 -4.11 -1.25 -18.94
C GLN A 614 -3.05 -1.26 -17.81
N GLN A 615 -1.84 -1.74 -18.09
CA GLN A 615 -0.75 -1.75 -17.10
C GLN A 615 -0.40 -0.36 -16.60
N GLN A 616 -0.44 0.64 -17.48
CA GLN A 616 -0.11 2.02 -17.15
C GLN A 616 -1.21 2.71 -16.31
N VAL A 617 -2.48 2.35 -16.52
CA VAL A 617 -3.63 3.06 -15.94
C VAL A 617 -4.14 2.40 -14.64
N ASN A 618 -3.95 1.08 -14.47
CA ASN A 618 -4.41 0.34 -13.28
C ASN A 618 -4.11 1.03 -11.93
N PRO A 619 -2.90 1.58 -11.68
CA PRO A 619 -2.62 2.26 -10.41
C PRO A 619 -3.55 3.45 -10.11
N GLY A 620 -4.10 4.10 -11.14
CA GLY A 620 -4.97 5.28 -10.98
C GLY A 620 -6.40 4.96 -10.59
N PHE A 621 -6.82 3.70 -10.73
CA PHE A 621 -8.15 3.25 -10.34
C PHE A 621 -8.29 3.07 -8.83
N GLU A 622 -7.22 2.68 -8.14
CA GLU A 622 -7.22 2.47 -6.69
C GLU A 622 -6.98 3.78 -5.90
N LEU A 623 -6.78 4.90 -6.59
CA LEU A 623 -6.42 6.18 -5.96
C LEU A 623 -7.64 6.94 -5.45
N HIS A 624 -7.54 7.46 -4.22
CA HIS A 624 -8.45 8.48 -3.72
C HIS A 624 -8.07 9.85 -4.30
N TRP A 625 -8.72 10.24 -5.40
CA TRP A 625 -8.46 11.50 -6.08
C TRP A 625 -8.81 12.72 -5.19
N PRO A 626 -8.00 13.80 -5.20
CA PRO A 626 -8.26 15.00 -4.38
C PRO A 626 -9.56 15.71 -4.77
N SER A 627 -9.97 15.63 -6.03
CA SER A 627 -11.23 16.15 -6.52
C SER A 627 -11.73 15.36 -7.73
N SER A 628 -13.05 15.29 -7.89
CA SER A 628 -13.68 14.66 -9.06
C SER A 628 -13.27 15.36 -10.37
N GLN A 629 -13.08 16.68 -10.34
CA GLN A 629 -12.61 17.47 -11.48
C GLN A 629 -11.20 17.06 -11.95
N MET A 630 -10.30 16.76 -11.01
CA MET A 630 -8.95 16.32 -11.34
C MET A 630 -8.96 14.92 -11.97
N LYS A 631 -9.76 14.00 -11.42
CA LYS A 631 -10.00 12.68 -12.03
C LYS A 631 -10.55 12.84 -13.44
N ALA A 632 -11.55 13.71 -13.64
CA ALA A 632 -12.13 13.98 -14.95
C ALA A 632 -11.10 14.51 -15.95
N SER A 633 -10.25 15.48 -15.56
CA SER A 633 -9.16 15.99 -16.42
C SER A 633 -8.16 14.89 -16.79
N PHE A 634 -7.77 14.05 -15.84
CA PHE A 634 -6.89 12.91 -16.10
C PHE A 634 -7.49 11.93 -17.11
N VAL A 635 -8.75 11.52 -16.89
CA VAL A 635 -9.47 10.59 -17.77
C VAL A 635 -9.66 11.20 -19.16
N ARG A 636 -9.97 12.49 -19.26
CA ARG A 636 -10.04 13.24 -20.51
C ARG A 636 -8.71 13.16 -21.26
N ASP A 637 -7.61 13.56 -20.63
CA ASP A 637 -6.31 13.66 -21.30
C ASP A 637 -5.73 12.29 -21.66
N LEU A 638 -5.97 11.27 -20.83
CA LEU A 638 -5.70 9.87 -21.17
C LEU A 638 -6.50 9.41 -22.40
N SER A 639 -7.79 9.76 -22.47
CA SER A 639 -8.65 9.40 -23.61
C SER A 639 -8.19 10.06 -24.90
N LYS A 640 -7.66 11.30 -24.83
CA LYS A 640 -7.00 11.95 -25.98
C LYS A 640 -5.80 11.14 -26.48
N ILE A 641 -4.97 10.64 -25.57
CA ILE A 641 -3.79 9.83 -25.90
C ILE A 641 -4.22 8.51 -26.54
N VAL A 642 -5.13 7.76 -25.91
CA VAL A 642 -5.63 6.48 -26.44
C VAL A 642 -6.21 6.67 -27.84
N MET A 643 -7.03 7.70 -28.06
CA MET A 643 -7.57 8.04 -29.37
C MET A 643 -6.46 8.26 -30.41
N LYS A 644 -5.49 9.12 -30.13
CA LYS A 644 -4.38 9.42 -31.06
C LYS A 644 -3.56 8.18 -31.39
N ARG A 645 -3.30 7.31 -30.41
CA ARG A 645 -2.47 6.11 -30.58
C ARG A 645 -3.21 4.98 -31.29
N LEU A 646 -4.51 4.85 -31.03
CA LEU A 646 -5.38 3.93 -31.74
C LEU A 646 -5.59 4.37 -33.20
N GLN A 647 -5.74 5.67 -33.45
CA GLN A 647 -5.78 6.21 -34.81
C GLN A 647 -4.51 5.88 -35.59
N LEU A 648 -3.33 6.06 -34.97
CA LEU A 648 -2.06 5.67 -35.58
C LEU A 648 -1.98 4.16 -35.85
N TYR A 649 -2.46 3.33 -34.92
CA TYR A 649 -2.54 1.87 -35.12
C TYR A 649 -3.40 1.51 -36.33
N CYS A 650 -4.62 2.07 -36.41
CA CYS A 650 -5.54 1.86 -37.54
C CYS A 650 -4.92 2.30 -38.86
N GLN A 651 -4.23 3.45 -38.88
CA GLN A 651 -3.54 3.95 -40.07
C GLN A 651 -2.47 2.97 -40.57
N ILE A 652 -1.56 2.52 -39.68
CA ILE A 652 -0.45 1.62 -40.06
C ILE A 652 -0.99 0.26 -40.51
N ILE A 653 -2.00 -0.29 -39.82
CA ILE A 653 -2.63 -1.56 -40.21
C ILE A 653 -3.25 -1.45 -41.60
N ARG A 654 -3.97 -0.34 -41.88
CA ARG A 654 -4.61 -0.09 -43.17
C ARG A 654 -3.57 0.05 -44.29
N GLU A 655 -2.47 0.78 -44.05
CA GLU A 655 -1.35 0.92 -45.00
C GLU A 655 -0.72 -0.44 -45.30
N LYS A 656 -0.37 -1.23 -44.28
CA LYS A 656 0.17 -2.60 -44.46
C LYS A 656 -0.80 -3.51 -45.21
N PHE A 657 -2.09 -3.43 -44.90
CA PHE A 657 -3.12 -4.19 -45.59
C PHE A 657 -3.15 -3.84 -47.08
N HIS A 658 -3.21 -2.55 -47.41
CA HIS A 658 -3.23 -2.07 -48.79
C HIS A 658 -1.98 -2.51 -49.58
N GLU A 659 -0.78 -2.31 -49.03
CA GLU A 659 0.48 -2.73 -49.65
C GLU A 659 0.52 -4.23 -49.96
N GLN A 660 0.00 -5.07 -49.05
CA GLN A 660 -0.08 -6.51 -49.27
C GLN A 660 -1.09 -6.88 -50.37
N MET A 661 -2.24 -6.21 -50.44
CA MET A 661 -3.27 -6.44 -51.47
C MET A 661 -2.75 -6.07 -52.87
N GLU A 662 -2.09 -4.91 -53.01
CA GLU A 662 -1.50 -4.46 -54.28
C GLU A 662 -0.45 -5.46 -54.78
N ARG A 663 0.39 -5.95 -53.88
CA ARG A 663 1.41 -6.95 -54.22
C ARG A 663 0.80 -8.25 -54.75
N GLN A 664 -0.24 -8.78 -54.11
CA GLN A 664 -0.92 -9.99 -54.57
C GLN A 664 -1.55 -9.77 -55.97
N ARG A 665 -2.12 -8.58 -56.21
CA ARG A 665 -2.69 -8.20 -57.50
C ARG A 665 -1.65 -8.19 -58.62
N ASP A 666 -0.50 -7.58 -58.38
CA ASP A 666 0.61 -7.54 -59.36
C ASP A 666 1.10 -8.95 -59.70
N GLU A 667 1.19 -9.83 -58.69
CA GLU A 667 1.58 -11.23 -58.89
C GLU A 667 0.56 -12.00 -59.76
N ILE A 668 -0.75 -11.78 -59.56
CA ILE A 668 -1.81 -12.37 -60.39
C ILE A 668 -1.75 -11.82 -61.82
N ALA A 669 -1.60 -10.50 -61.99
CA ALA A 669 -1.51 -9.85 -63.30
C ALA A 669 -0.31 -10.38 -64.12
N GLN A 670 0.87 -10.49 -63.50
CA GLN A 670 2.07 -11.04 -64.14
C GLN A 670 1.91 -12.51 -64.56
N LYS A 671 1.24 -13.32 -63.74
CA LYS A 671 0.91 -14.73 -64.07
C LYS A 671 -0.04 -14.80 -65.27
N ALA A 672 -1.07 -13.95 -65.31
CA ALA A 672 -2.03 -13.90 -66.41
C ALA A 672 -1.39 -13.49 -67.76
N GLU A 673 -0.52 -12.47 -67.78
CA GLU A 673 0.21 -12.07 -68.98
C GLU A 673 1.15 -13.18 -69.50
N SER A 674 1.83 -13.87 -68.57
CA SER A 674 2.74 -14.97 -68.90
C SER A 674 2.01 -16.17 -69.51
N ALA A 675 0.79 -16.46 -69.05
CA ALA A 675 -0.06 -17.53 -69.59
C ALA A 675 -0.57 -17.20 -71.01
N SER A 676 -0.89 -15.93 -71.28
CA SER A 676 -1.34 -15.45 -72.60
C SER A 676 -0.24 -15.57 -73.67
N LYS A 677 1.04 -15.36 -73.30
CA LYS A 677 2.19 -15.37 -74.22
C LYS A 677 2.56 -16.76 -74.80
N TYR A 678 2.13 -17.85 -74.17
CA TYR A 678 2.42 -19.24 -74.60
C TYR A 678 1.14 -20.07 -74.89
N GLY A 679 0.05 -19.40 -75.31
CA GLY A 679 -1.32 -19.94 -75.44
C GLY A 679 -1.59 -21.08 -76.44
N TRP A 680 -0.58 -21.81 -76.94
CA TRP A 680 -0.81 -23.01 -77.76
C TRP A 680 -0.97 -24.30 -76.94
N THR A 681 -0.51 -24.34 -75.68
CA THR A 681 -0.55 -25.54 -74.83
C THR A 681 -1.89 -25.76 -74.11
N SER A 682 -2.72 -24.73 -73.96
CA SER A 682 -4.05 -24.82 -73.31
C SER A 682 -5.13 -25.47 -74.18
N LEU A 683 -4.93 -25.54 -75.50
CA LEU A 683 -5.85 -26.22 -76.45
C LEU A 683 -5.78 -27.75 -76.40
N LEU A 684 -4.80 -28.34 -75.70
CA LEU A 684 -4.57 -29.80 -75.63
C LEU A 684 -5.11 -30.46 -74.35
N ARG A 685 -5.69 -29.71 -73.42
CA ARG A 685 -6.26 -30.25 -72.17
C ARG A 685 -7.80 -30.26 -72.23
N LYS A 686 -8.36 -31.18 -73.02
CA LYS A 686 -9.75 -31.62 -72.81
C LYS A 686 -9.75 -32.80 -71.85
N GLU A 687 -10.72 -32.78 -70.94
CA GLU A 687 -11.05 -33.80 -69.94
C GLU A 687 -10.23 -33.79 -68.63
N LYS A 688 -10.59 -32.85 -67.74
CA LYS A 688 -10.83 -33.12 -66.32
C LYS A 688 -11.89 -32.15 -65.80
N ALA A 689 -12.79 -32.64 -64.95
CA ALA A 689 -13.78 -31.83 -64.26
C ALA A 689 -13.08 -30.76 -63.41
N ASN A 690 -13.45 -29.49 -63.65
CA ASN A 690 -13.15 -28.24 -62.94
C ASN A 690 -11.91 -28.23 -62.02
N PRO A 691 -10.70 -27.95 -62.52
CA PRO A 691 -9.66 -27.33 -61.69
C PRO A 691 -10.13 -25.92 -61.23
N PRO A 692 -9.68 -25.41 -60.07
CA PRO A 692 -9.74 -23.96 -59.80
C PRO A 692 -9.04 -23.23 -60.95
N ASP A 693 -9.65 -22.16 -61.46
CA ASP A 693 -8.96 -21.32 -62.43
C ASP A 693 -7.75 -20.70 -61.69
N GLU A 694 -6.52 -21.02 -62.10
CA GLU A 694 -5.24 -20.66 -61.42
C GLU A 694 -5.01 -19.13 -61.24
N ASN A 695 -5.98 -18.30 -61.63
CA ASN A 695 -5.95 -16.84 -61.61
C ASN A 695 -7.01 -16.20 -60.67
N GLU A 696 -7.78 -16.98 -59.91
CA GLU A 696 -8.76 -16.46 -58.93
C GLU A 696 -8.05 -15.83 -57.72
N PHE A 697 -8.66 -14.80 -57.11
CA PHE A 697 -8.17 -14.18 -55.89
C PHE A 697 -8.40 -15.10 -54.68
N GLU A 698 -7.30 -15.52 -54.05
CA GLU A 698 -7.33 -16.28 -52.79
C GLU A 698 -7.23 -15.33 -51.60
N ILE A 699 -8.03 -15.57 -50.55
CA ILE A 699 -8.03 -14.76 -49.32
C ILE A 699 -7.02 -15.35 -48.32
N PRO A 700 -5.85 -14.72 -48.09
CA PRO A 700 -4.90 -15.14 -47.07
C PRO A 700 -5.45 -14.94 -45.66
N ASN A 701 -5.05 -15.81 -44.73
CA ASN A 701 -5.45 -15.72 -43.32
C ASN A 701 -5.03 -14.39 -42.66
N GLU A 702 -3.90 -13.81 -43.09
CA GLU A 702 -3.36 -12.55 -42.56
C GLU A 702 -4.37 -11.39 -42.72
N TYR A 703 -5.12 -11.34 -43.82
CA TYR A 703 -6.16 -10.33 -44.05
C TYR A 703 -7.30 -10.47 -43.04
N CYS A 704 -7.69 -11.71 -42.74
CA CYS A 704 -8.69 -11.99 -41.72
C CYS A 704 -8.20 -11.57 -40.32
N VAL A 705 -6.92 -11.82 -40.02
CA VAL A 705 -6.30 -11.43 -38.76
C VAL A 705 -6.28 -9.91 -38.59
N MET A 706 -5.89 -9.16 -39.62
CA MET A 706 -5.89 -7.69 -39.56
C MET A 706 -7.29 -7.11 -39.34
N LEU A 707 -8.32 -7.66 -39.98
CA LEU A 707 -9.72 -7.28 -39.72
C LEU A 707 -10.18 -7.65 -38.30
N ASN A 708 -9.76 -8.82 -37.79
CA ASN A 708 -10.05 -9.23 -36.42
C ASN A 708 -9.33 -8.35 -35.39
N ASN A 709 -8.14 -7.83 -35.71
CA ASN A 709 -7.44 -6.88 -34.84
C ASN A 709 -8.30 -5.64 -34.60
N LEU A 710 -8.98 -5.13 -35.62
CA LEU A 710 -9.85 -3.96 -35.46
C LEU A 710 -11.10 -4.28 -34.65
N ALA A 711 -11.75 -5.43 -34.89
CA ALA A 711 -12.88 -5.86 -34.06
C ALA A 711 -12.47 -6.09 -32.59
N GLN A 712 -11.27 -6.63 -32.35
CA GLN A 712 -10.72 -6.80 -31.02
C GLN A 712 -10.36 -5.44 -30.38
N ALA A 713 -9.87 -4.48 -31.16
CA ALA A 713 -9.56 -3.14 -30.70
C ALA A 713 -10.79 -2.46 -30.09
N GLU A 714 -11.93 -2.58 -30.78
CA GLU A 714 -13.20 -2.05 -30.32
C GLU A 714 -13.64 -2.68 -28.98
N SER A 715 -13.62 -4.00 -28.87
CA SER A 715 -13.96 -4.71 -27.63
C SER A 715 -13.03 -4.32 -26.48
N SER A 716 -11.73 -4.17 -26.77
CA SER A 716 -10.72 -3.81 -25.77
C SER A 716 -10.84 -2.36 -25.32
N LEU A 717 -11.20 -1.45 -26.24
CA LEU A 717 -11.50 -0.06 -25.96
C LEU A 717 -12.70 0.06 -25.02
N PHE A 718 -13.78 -0.69 -25.27
CA PHE A 718 -14.95 -0.73 -24.40
C PHE A 718 -14.60 -1.23 -22.99
N LYS A 719 -13.76 -2.27 -22.89
CA LYS A 719 -13.28 -2.79 -21.59
C LYS A 719 -12.44 -1.76 -20.83
N LEU A 720 -11.52 -1.09 -21.51
CA LEU A 720 -10.69 -0.03 -20.90
C LEU A 720 -11.55 1.13 -20.41
N TRP A 721 -12.56 1.51 -21.19
CA TRP A 721 -13.48 2.59 -20.83
C TRP A 721 -14.40 2.22 -19.65
N THR A 722 -14.91 0.99 -19.62
CA THR A 722 -15.70 0.49 -18.49
C THR A 722 -14.86 0.47 -17.20
N ALA A 723 -13.57 0.12 -17.31
CA ALA A 723 -12.65 0.13 -16.18
C ALA A 723 -12.30 1.54 -15.66
N LEU A 724 -12.48 2.58 -16.47
CA LEU A 724 -12.18 3.97 -16.09
C LEU A 724 -13.19 4.59 -15.10
N GLU A 725 -14.31 3.90 -14.80
CA GLU A 725 -15.36 4.33 -13.85
C GLU A 725 -15.68 5.83 -13.99
N TYR A 726 -15.91 6.26 -15.22
CA TYR A 726 -16.29 7.63 -15.52
C TYR A 726 -17.80 7.79 -15.29
N GLU A 727 -18.17 8.57 -14.29
CA GLU A 727 -19.53 9.09 -14.15
C GLU A 727 -19.63 10.36 -14.99
N PRO A 728 -20.55 10.42 -15.98
CA PRO A 728 -20.78 11.66 -16.72
C PRO A 728 -21.16 12.76 -15.75
N GLU A 729 -20.53 13.93 -15.88
CA GLU A 729 -20.86 15.08 -15.05
C GLU A 729 -22.38 15.32 -15.17
N PRO A 730 -23.11 15.53 -14.04
CA PRO A 730 -24.50 15.90 -14.13
C PRO A 730 -24.55 17.18 -14.94
N GLU A 731 -25.24 17.15 -16.08
CA GLU A 731 -25.49 18.33 -16.89
C GLU A 731 -25.96 19.43 -15.94
N ASP A 732 -25.17 20.51 -15.81
CA ASP A 732 -25.55 21.66 -15.02
C ASP A 732 -26.94 22.06 -15.48
N SER A 733 -27.91 21.97 -14.56
CA SER A 733 -29.32 22.24 -14.80
C SER A 733 -29.55 23.73 -15.05
N GLY A 734 -29.05 24.21 -16.20
CA GLY A 734 -28.92 25.63 -16.52
C GLY A 734 -28.52 25.95 -17.97
N SER A 735 -28.06 24.99 -18.76
CA SER A 735 -28.05 25.13 -20.22
C SER A 735 -28.62 23.87 -20.85
N GLU A 736 -29.94 23.85 -21.05
CA GLU A 736 -30.46 23.21 -22.24
C GLU A 736 -29.58 23.72 -23.39
N ASN A 737 -28.77 22.85 -23.98
CA ASN A 737 -28.24 23.08 -25.31
C ASN A 737 -29.45 23.03 -26.26
N THR A 738 -30.29 24.06 -26.22
CA THR A 738 -30.90 24.57 -27.43
C THR A 738 -29.71 24.94 -28.29
N LEU A 739 -29.25 24.00 -29.10
CA LEU A 739 -28.45 24.28 -30.28
C LEU A 739 -29.27 25.29 -31.07
N ASP A 740 -29.02 26.57 -30.80
CA ASP A 740 -29.57 27.67 -31.56
C ASP A 740 -29.34 27.32 -33.02
N THR A 741 -30.40 27.44 -33.81
CA THR A 741 -30.54 27.07 -35.22
C THR A 741 -29.58 27.83 -36.16
N GLN A 742 -28.50 28.42 -35.64
CA GLN A 742 -27.52 29.28 -36.31
C GLN A 742 -26.06 28.98 -35.91
N THR A 743 -25.69 27.73 -35.64
CA THR A 743 -24.27 27.35 -35.48
C THR A 743 -23.64 27.04 -36.84
N THR A 744 -22.64 27.83 -37.23
CA THR A 744 -21.72 27.49 -38.32
C THR A 744 -20.86 26.31 -37.88
N LEU A 745 -20.94 25.18 -38.58
CA LEU A 745 -20.07 24.03 -38.33
C LEU A 745 -19.11 23.87 -39.50
N THR A 746 -17.87 23.52 -39.19
CA THR A 746 -16.90 23.10 -40.19
C THR A 746 -17.09 21.62 -40.45
N TYR A 747 -17.34 21.22 -41.68
CA TYR A 747 -17.47 19.82 -42.07
C TYR A 747 -16.21 19.38 -42.80
N LEU A 748 -15.76 18.17 -42.50
CA LEU A 748 -14.80 17.42 -43.30
C LEU A 748 -15.57 16.34 -44.06
N VAL A 749 -15.62 16.48 -45.38
CA VAL A 749 -16.29 15.53 -46.27
C VAL A 749 -15.24 14.80 -47.08
N THR A 750 -15.24 13.47 -47.01
CA THR A 750 -14.35 12.59 -47.76
C THR A 750 -15.14 11.87 -48.83
N VAL A 751 -14.71 12.01 -50.08
CA VAL A 751 -15.20 11.23 -51.20
C VAL A 751 -14.41 9.92 -51.20
N VAL A 752 -15.04 8.83 -50.74
CA VAL A 752 -14.33 7.56 -50.52
C VAL A 752 -14.19 6.81 -51.85
N GLN A 753 -15.32 6.39 -52.42
CA GLN A 753 -15.35 5.61 -53.66
C GLN A 753 -16.65 5.84 -54.42
N ALA A 754 -16.69 5.45 -55.69
CA ALA A 754 -17.93 5.19 -56.41
C ALA A 754 -17.96 3.78 -56.94
N GLN A 755 -19.16 3.26 -57.15
CA GLN A 755 -19.38 1.93 -57.66
C GLN A 755 -20.36 1.97 -58.81
N ASN A 756 -20.04 1.16 -59.84
CA ASN A 756 -20.91 0.90 -60.97
C ASN A 756 -21.22 2.17 -61.76
N LEU A 757 -20.20 2.98 -62.05
CA LEU A 757 -20.32 4.18 -62.87
C LEU A 757 -20.62 3.82 -64.34
N PRO A 758 -21.21 4.73 -65.13
CA PRO A 758 -21.34 4.53 -66.58
C PRO A 758 -19.97 4.47 -67.25
N ALA A 759 -19.87 3.69 -68.34
CA ALA A 759 -18.71 3.65 -69.21
C ALA A 759 -18.80 4.75 -70.27
N CYS A 760 -18.16 5.89 -70.01
CA CYS A 760 -18.16 7.05 -70.89
C CYS A 760 -17.07 6.96 -71.98
N ASN A 761 -16.02 6.16 -71.75
CA ASN A 761 -14.92 5.99 -72.71
C ASN A 761 -15.18 4.83 -73.69
N PHE A 762 -14.62 4.92 -74.89
CA PHE A 762 -14.75 3.89 -75.95
C PHE A 762 -14.21 2.51 -75.58
N ASN A 763 -13.30 2.44 -74.62
CA ASN A 763 -12.71 1.20 -74.08
C ASN A 763 -13.64 0.50 -73.07
N GLY A 764 -14.78 1.10 -72.71
CA GLY A 764 -15.73 0.54 -71.73
C GLY A 764 -15.41 0.89 -70.27
N SER A 765 -14.53 1.87 -70.02
CA SER A 765 -14.21 2.42 -68.70
C SER A 765 -14.60 3.90 -68.59
N SER A 766 -14.26 4.56 -67.48
CA SER A 766 -14.43 6.01 -67.29
C SER A 766 -13.26 6.60 -66.51
N ASP A 767 -12.82 7.78 -66.93
CA ASP A 767 -11.78 8.55 -66.23
C ASP A 767 -12.46 9.55 -65.31
N SER A 768 -12.76 9.16 -64.07
CA SER A 768 -13.77 9.84 -63.26
C SER A 768 -13.22 10.73 -62.14
N PHE A 769 -13.89 11.85 -61.90
CA PHE A 769 -13.67 12.73 -60.75
C PHE A 769 -15.01 13.22 -60.17
N VAL A 770 -15.01 13.66 -58.91
CA VAL A 770 -16.18 14.16 -58.20
C VAL A 770 -16.04 15.64 -57.91
N GLU A 771 -17.09 16.40 -58.16
CA GLU A 771 -17.25 17.79 -57.75
C GLU A 771 -18.30 17.88 -56.64
N LEU A 772 -17.94 18.60 -55.58
CA LEU A 772 -18.79 18.83 -54.42
C LEU A 772 -19.24 20.29 -54.40
N ASN A 773 -20.55 20.50 -54.30
CA ASN A 773 -21.18 21.82 -54.33
C ASN A 773 -22.14 22.00 -53.15
N VAL A 774 -22.08 23.13 -52.46
CA VAL A 774 -23.08 23.51 -51.44
C VAL A 774 -23.81 24.75 -51.93
N GLY A 775 -25.08 24.58 -52.32
CA GLY A 775 -25.80 25.58 -53.11
C GLY A 775 -25.07 25.84 -54.45
N SER A 776 -24.70 27.09 -54.71
CA SER A 776 -23.92 27.49 -55.89
C SER A 776 -22.40 27.55 -55.65
N ARG A 777 -21.93 27.18 -54.44
CA ARG A 777 -20.52 27.27 -54.05
C ARG A 777 -19.83 25.91 -54.20
N GLY A 778 -18.84 25.83 -55.08
CA GLY A 778 -17.90 24.71 -55.15
C GLY A 778 -17.05 24.60 -53.90
N VAL A 779 -17.14 23.46 -53.21
CA VAL A 779 -16.44 23.19 -51.94
C VAL A 779 -15.30 22.17 -52.09
N GLY A 780 -15.24 21.42 -53.19
CA GLY A 780 -14.16 20.48 -53.43
C GLY A 780 -14.25 19.80 -54.80
N GLN A 781 -13.11 19.33 -55.31
CA GLN A 781 -13.01 18.51 -56.51
C GLN A 781 -11.91 17.46 -56.31
N THR A 782 -12.20 16.20 -56.63
CA THR A 782 -11.22 15.11 -56.52
C THR A 782 -10.25 15.09 -57.69
N THR A 783 -9.16 14.34 -57.53
CA THR A 783 -8.33 13.89 -58.64
C THR A 783 -9.09 12.94 -59.56
N VAL A 784 -8.57 12.78 -60.78
CA VAL A 784 -9.14 11.91 -61.81
C VAL A 784 -8.59 10.51 -61.65
N ILE A 785 -9.46 9.51 -61.55
CA ILE A 785 -9.10 8.09 -61.58
C ILE A 785 -9.41 7.54 -62.96
N GLU A 786 -8.37 7.14 -63.66
CA GLU A 786 -8.44 6.64 -65.03
C GLU A 786 -8.90 5.17 -65.08
N GLU A 787 -9.57 4.83 -66.18
CA GLU A 787 -9.94 3.47 -66.58
C GLU A 787 -10.72 2.63 -65.54
N SER A 788 -11.57 3.25 -64.72
CA SER A 788 -12.34 2.53 -63.68
C SER A 788 -13.82 2.91 -63.63
N LEU A 789 -14.68 1.89 -63.51
CA LEU A 789 -16.10 2.06 -63.17
C LEU A 789 -16.37 1.97 -61.66
N HIS A 790 -15.33 1.65 -60.90
CA HIS A 790 -15.33 1.54 -59.44
C HIS A 790 -14.15 2.36 -58.87
N PRO A 791 -14.11 3.69 -59.09
CA PRO A 791 -13.00 4.53 -58.66
C PRO A 791 -12.94 4.66 -57.13
N TRP A 792 -11.73 4.71 -56.59
CA TRP A 792 -11.43 4.86 -55.16
C TRP A 792 -10.56 6.09 -54.94
N TRP A 793 -11.16 7.22 -54.53
CA TRP A 793 -10.46 8.51 -54.40
C TRP A 793 -9.85 8.71 -53.02
N GLU A 794 -10.62 8.45 -51.96
CA GLU A 794 -10.22 8.74 -50.57
C GLU A 794 -9.76 10.20 -50.32
N GLU A 795 -10.39 11.16 -50.99
CA GLU A 795 -10.01 12.58 -50.90
C GLU A 795 -10.95 13.38 -50.01
N SER A 796 -10.38 14.17 -49.10
CA SER A 796 -11.12 14.96 -48.10
C SER A 796 -11.11 16.46 -48.40
N PHE A 797 -12.27 17.09 -48.23
CA PHE A 797 -12.52 18.51 -48.43
C PHE A 797 -13.14 19.10 -47.17
N GLN A 798 -12.60 20.24 -46.73
CA GLN A 798 -13.07 20.94 -45.54
C GLN A 798 -13.78 22.23 -45.94
N PHE A 799 -14.99 22.44 -45.43
CA PHE A 799 -15.76 23.67 -45.66
C PHE A 799 -16.70 23.99 -44.49
N GLU A 800 -17.06 25.26 -44.35
CA GLU A 800 -18.02 25.72 -43.34
C GLU A 800 -19.44 25.72 -43.91
N ALA A 801 -20.40 25.17 -43.17
CA ALA A 801 -21.83 25.19 -43.51
C ALA A 801 -22.63 25.84 -42.36
N HIS A 802 -23.62 26.66 -42.72
CA HIS A 802 -24.46 27.40 -41.77
C HIS A 802 -25.84 26.73 -41.66
N GLY A 803 -26.22 26.26 -40.47
CA GLY A 803 -27.51 25.61 -40.26
C GLY A 803 -27.66 24.30 -41.05
N SER A 804 -28.83 24.06 -41.63
CA SER A 804 -29.08 22.92 -42.54
C SER A 804 -28.75 23.33 -43.98
N GLN A 805 -27.75 22.67 -44.58
CA GLN A 805 -27.36 22.90 -45.98
C GLN A 805 -27.30 21.60 -46.77
N LYS A 806 -27.65 21.66 -48.07
CA LYS A 806 -27.61 20.50 -48.97
C LYS A 806 -26.26 20.45 -49.70
N LEU A 807 -25.55 19.35 -49.54
CA LEU A 807 -24.34 18.99 -50.29
C LEU A 807 -24.74 18.24 -51.56
N HIS A 808 -24.44 18.82 -52.70
CA HIS A 808 -24.60 18.23 -54.02
C HIS A 808 -23.30 17.54 -54.44
N VAL A 809 -23.45 16.34 -54.98
CA VAL A 809 -22.34 15.49 -55.42
C VAL A 809 -22.52 15.19 -56.90
N ALA A 810 -21.57 15.59 -57.73
CA ALA A 810 -21.60 15.35 -59.17
C ALA A 810 -20.33 14.62 -59.60
N VAL A 811 -20.49 13.51 -60.31
CA VAL A 811 -19.41 12.69 -60.86
C VAL A 811 -19.30 12.96 -62.35
N TYR A 812 -18.09 13.27 -62.81
CA TYR A 812 -17.77 13.58 -64.18
C TYR A 812 -16.78 12.57 -64.75
N ALA A 813 -16.83 12.33 -66.05
CA ALA A 813 -15.79 11.69 -66.85
C ALA A 813 -14.96 12.79 -67.51
N LYS A 814 -13.65 12.76 -67.25
CA LYS A 814 -12.67 13.64 -67.84
C LYS A 814 -12.53 13.34 -69.32
N ASN A 815 -12.74 14.35 -70.16
CA ASN A 815 -12.52 14.26 -71.59
C ASN A 815 -11.38 15.18 -72.01
N TYR A 816 -10.30 14.64 -72.59
CA TYR A 816 -9.16 15.46 -73.03
C TYR A 816 -9.45 16.29 -74.29
N MET A 817 -10.52 15.97 -75.04
CA MET A 817 -10.81 16.51 -76.37
C MET A 817 -12.16 17.24 -76.47
N GLN A 818 -13.01 17.17 -75.44
CA GLN A 818 -14.34 17.77 -75.36
C GLN A 818 -14.60 18.26 -73.93
N ASP A 819 -15.76 18.89 -73.68
CA ASP A 819 -16.19 19.19 -72.32
C ASP A 819 -16.37 17.88 -71.52
N ASP A 820 -16.09 17.94 -70.22
CA ASP A 820 -16.23 16.80 -69.32
C ASP A 820 -17.69 16.31 -69.30
N GLU A 821 -17.89 15.01 -69.42
CA GLU A 821 -19.22 14.42 -69.49
C GLU A 821 -19.73 14.08 -68.07
N ILE A 822 -20.99 14.42 -67.76
CA ILE A 822 -21.58 14.03 -66.47
C ILE A 822 -21.86 12.53 -66.46
N CYS A 823 -21.11 11.79 -65.64
CA CYS A 823 -21.30 10.38 -65.34
C CYS A 823 -22.48 10.15 -64.38
N GLY A 824 -22.64 11.00 -63.38
CA GLY A 824 -23.61 10.75 -62.32
C GLY A 824 -23.91 11.97 -61.48
N LEU A 825 -25.17 12.31 -61.28
CA LEU A 825 -25.63 13.31 -60.32
C LEU A 825 -26.18 12.61 -59.09
N GLY A 826 -25.63 12.90 -57.92
CA GLY A 826 -26.10 12.37 -56.64
C GLY A 826 -27.30 13.13 -56.11
N LEU A 827 -28.16 12.45 -55.34
CA LEU A 827 -29.18 13.12 -54.54
C LEU A 827 -28.53 14.01 -53.47
N PRO A 828 -29.10 15.19 -53.15
CA PRO A 828 -28.47 16.10 -52.19
C PRO A 828 -28.41 15.50 -50.79
N LEU A 829 -27.24 15.51 -50.17
CA LEU A 829 -27.03 15.11 -48.78
C LEU A 829 -27.30 16.30 -47.85
N VAL A 830 -28.16 16.12 -46.85
CA VAL A 830 -28.48 17.18 -45.89
C VAL A 830 -27.44 17.20 -44.76
N LEU A 831 -26.73 18.32 -44.61
CA LEU A 831 -25.77 18.57 -43.55
C LEU A 831 -26.46 19.37 -42.43
N GLU A 832 -26.88 18.67 -41.37
CA GLU A 832 -27.60 19.25 -40.23
C GLU A 832 -26.83 19.14 -38.92
N ALA A 833 -26.68 20.26 -38.20
CA ALA A 833 -25.91 20.32 -36.96
C ALA A 833 -26.34 19.29 -35.89
N GLN A 834 -27.63 18.96 -35.80
CA GLN A 834 -28.16 17.98 -34.86
C GLN A 834 -27.66 16.55 -35.16
N THR A 835 -27.57 16.17 -36.43
CA THR A 835 -27.10 14.86 -36.89
C THR A 835 -25.63 14.63 -36.55
N TYR A 836 -24.83 15.69 -36.49
CA TYR A 836 -23.41 15.64 -36.18
C TYR A 836 -23.08 16.04 -34.73
N ALA A 837 -24.09 16.34 -33.89
CA ALA A 837 -23.91 16.78 -32.50
C ALA A 837 -23.24 15.72 -31.60
N GLN A 838 -23.31 14.45 -31.98
CA GLN A 838 -22.63 13.34 -31.29
C GLN A 838 -21.24 13.02 -31.86
N TYR A 839 -20.73 13.84 -32.79
CA TYR A 839 -19.42 13.65 -33.44
C TYR A 839 -19.26 12.29 -34.15
N THR A 840 -20.40 11.74 -34.60
CA THR A 840 -20.46 10.51 -35.36
C THR A 840 -19.96 10.74 -36.78
N ILE A 841 -19.10 9.85 -37.26
CA ILE A 841 -18.72 9.80 -38.67
C ILE A 841 -19.93 9.23 -39.42
N GLN A 842 -20.52 10.00 -40.32
CA GLN A 842 -21.61 9.54 -41.18
C GLN A 842 -21.01 8.95 -42.47
N GLU A 843 -21.52 7.79 -42.88
CA GLU A 843 -21.14 7.12 -44.13
C GLU A 843 -22.39 6.95 -44.98
N ASP A 844 -22.54 7.80 -46.00
CA ASP A 844 -23.72 7.85 -46.84
C ASP A 844 -23.41 7.34 -48.26
N TRP A 845 -24.05 6.24 -48.65
CA TRP A 845 -24.06 5.78 -50.03
C TRP A 845 -25.07 6.62 -50.84
N ILE A 846 -24.57 7.59 -51.58
CA ILE A 846 -25.37 8.47 -52.43
C ILE A 846 -25.62 7.77 -53.78
N PRO A 847 -26.88 7.47 -54.15
CA PRO A 847 -27.22 6.93 -55.45
C PRO A 847 -26.96 7.98 -56.54
N LEU A 848 -26.29 7.57 -57.61
CA LEU A 848 -25.93 8.45 -58.73
C LEU A 848 -26.87 8.21 -59.92
N VAL A 849 -27.17 9.30 -60.60
CA VAL A 849 -28.10 9.33 -61.73
C VAL A 849 -27.35 9.73 -63.01
N PRO A 850 -27.36 8.93 -64.09
CA PRO A 850 -28.27 7.82 -64.39
C PRO A 850 -27.85 6.47 -63.80
N HIS A 851 -26.57 6.23 -63.51
CA HIS A 851 -26.11 4.95 -62.98
C HIS A 851 -25.00 5.06 -61.93
N GLY A 852 -24.97 4.09 -61.01
CA GLY A 852 -23.96 3.98 -59.96
C GLY A 852 -24.33 4.58 -58.61
N ARG A 853 -23.35 4.65 -57.71
CA ARG A 853 -23.44 5.27 -56.38
C ARG A 853 -22.06 5.77 -55.94
N ALA A 854 -22.02 6.80 -55.11
CA ALA A 854 -20.80 7.31 -54.47
C ALA A 854 -20.92 7.23 -52.96
N LEU A 855 -19.88 6.74 -52.28
CA LEU A 855 -19.77 6.75 -50.83
C LEU A 855 -19.16 8.07 -50.38
N ILE A 856 -19.94 8.84 -49.64
CA ILE A 856 -19.51 10.09 -49.04
C ILE A 856 -19.46 9.90 -47.53
N ARG A 857 -18.31 10.22 -46.95
CA ARG A 857 -18.10 10.24 -45.52
C ARG A 857 -18.09 11.67 -45.04
N SER A 858 -18.89 12.01 -44.05
CA SER A 858 -18.96 13.37 -43.50
C SER A 858 -18.77 13.34 -41.99
N VAL A 859 -18.03 14.32 -41.49
CA VAL A 859 -17.84 14.52 -40.05
C VAL A 859 -17.79 16.02 -39.75
N ALA A 860 -18.44 16.44 -38.66
CA ALA A 860 -18.27 17.81 -38.16
C ALA A 860 -16.96 17.91 -37.38
N LEU A 861 -16.14 18.90 -37.74
CA LEU A 861 -14.94 19.27 -37.02
C LEU A 861 -15.33 20.17 -35.84
N GLY A 862 -15.06 19.66 -34.64
CA GLY A 862 -15.13 20.39 -33.38
C GLY A 862 -14.42 19.55 -32.32
N GLU A 863 -13.53 20.17 -31.55
CA GLU A 863 -12.98 19.54 -30.35
C GLU A 863 -13.82 19.99 -29.16
N THR A 864 -14.43 19.04 -28.47
CA THR A 864 -14.98 19.28 -27.13
C THR A 864 -14.01 18.79 -26.08
N GLU A 865 -14.18 19.31 -24.86
CA GLU A 865 -13.43 18.85 -23.70
C GLU A 865 -14.05 17.61 -23.03
N HIS A 866 -15.21 17.15 -23.51
CA HIS A 866 -15.92 15.99 -22.97
C HIS A 866 -15.22 14.68 -23.31
N VAL A 867 -15.31 13.69 -22.43
CA VAL A 867 -14.58 12.43 -22.62
C VAL A 867 -15.29 11.51 -23.61
N GLU A 868 -16.62 11.58 -23.62
CA GLU A 868 -17.53 10.90 -24.55
C GLU A 868 -17.15 11.18 -26.01
N TYR A 869 -16.67 12.39 -26.29
CA TYR A 869 -16.14 12.77 -27.60
C TYR A 869 -14.95 11.90 -28.01
N TYR A 870 -13.92 11.80 -27.17
CA TYR A 870 -12.71 11.05 -27.50
C TYR A 870 -12.98 9.55 -27.58
N PHE A 871 -13.84 9.03 -26.70
CA PHE A 871 -14.27 7.64 -26.75
C PHE A 871 -15.08 7.33 -28.01
N GLY A 872 -16.12 8.11 -28.30
CA GLY A 872 -16.95 7.94 -29.50
C GLY A 872 -16.13 8.06 -30.78
N LYS A 873 -15.23 9.04 -30.85
CA LYS A 873 -14.31 9.21 -31.98
C LYS A 873 -13.36 8.02 -32.15
N SER A 874 -12.83 7.48 -31.06
CA SER A 874 -11.98 6.28 -31.10
C SER A 874 -12.74 5.06 -31.64
N LEU A 875 -13.98 4.85 -31.18
CA LEU A 875 -14.85 3.76 -31.65
C LEU A 875 -15.19 3.90 -33.15
N ASN A 876 -15.51 5.13 -33.57
CA ASN A 876 -15.81 5.45 -34.95
C ASN A 876 -14.60 5.21 -35.85
N ILE A 877 -13.40 5.66 -35.45
CA ILE A 877 -12.15 5.44 -36.22
C ILE A 877 -11.91 3.94 -36.44
N VAL A 878 -12.05 3.11 -35.41
CA VAL A 878 -11.87 1.65 -35.53
C VAL A 878 -12.92 1.03 -36.46
N THR A 879 -14.20 1.39 -36.26
CA THR A 879 -15.31 0.84 -37.06
C THR A 879 -15.19 1.22 -38.53
N VAL A 880 -14.89 2.49 -38.81
CA VAL A 880 -14.67 3.01 -40.16
C VAL A 880 -13.48 2.31 -40.82
N THR A 881 -12.35 2.17 -40.11
CA THR A 881 -11.18 1.47 -40.65
C THR A 881 -11.49 0.02 -40.98
N LEU A 882 -12.28 -0.66 -40.12
CA LEU A 882 -12.70 -2.04 -40.35
C LEU A 882 -13.57 -2.15 -41.60
N ASN A 883 -14.56 -1.27 -41.74
CA ASN A 883 -15.42 -1.24 -42.92
C ASN A 883 -14.64 -0.91 -44.19
N ASP A 884 -13.71 0.04 -44.15
CA ASP A 884 -12.85 0.39 -45.29
C ASP A 884 -11.99 -0.79 -45.72
N MET A 885 -11.34 -1.47 -44.78
CA MET A 885 -10.55 -2.66 -45.09
C MET A 885 -11.41 -3.82 -45.61
N ALA A 886 -12.64 -3.99 -45.09
CA ALA A 886 -13.59 -4.96 -45.62
C ALA A 886 -14.00 -4.62 -47.07
N ARG A 887 -14.27 -3.33 -47.35
CA ARG A 887 -14.56 -2.85 -48.72
C ARG A 887 -13.38 -3.08 -49.66
N LEU A 888 -12.15 -2.79 -49.23
CA LEU A 888 -10.94 -3.04 -50.02
C LEU A 888 -10.73 -4.53 -50.31
N LEU A 889 -11.04 -5.40 -49.35
CA LEU A 889 -11.01 -6.85 -49.56
C LEU A 889 -12.00 -7.29 -50.63
N VAL A 890 -13.25 -6.85 -50.50
CA VAL A 890 -14.32 -7.18 -51.46
C VAL A 890 -14.07 -6.56 -52.83
N TYR A 891 -13.45 -5.39 -52.88
CA TYR A 891 -13.03 -4.74 -54.13
C TYR A 891 -12.10 -5.66 -54.94
N GLN A 892 -11.16 -6.36 -54.30
CA GLN A 892 -10.33 -7.34 -55.02
C GLN A 892 -11.13 -8.58 -55.48
N MET A 893 -12.11 -9.02 -54.69
CA MET A 893 -13.00 -10.12 -55.08
C MET A 893 -13.97 -9.75 -56.22
N GLN A 894 -14.19 -8.46 -56.46
CA GLN A 894 -15.23 -7.96 -57.35
C GLN A 894 -15.01 -8.38 -58.80
N GLN A 895 -13.76 -8.44 -59.27
CA GLN A 895 -13.45 -8.88 -60.64
C GLN A 895 -13.86 -10.34 -60.88
N ASP A 896 -13.59 -11.23 -59.92
CA ASP A 896 -13.96 -12.64 -60.00
C ASP A 896 -15.47 -12.83 -59.88
N LEU A 897 -16.12 -12.14 -58.93
CA LEU A 897 -17.57 -12.12 -58.80
C LEU A 897 -18.25 -11.66 -60.10
N SER A 898 -17.76 -10.56 -60.69
CA SER A 898 -18.28 -10.04 -61.95
C SER A 898 -18.08 -11.03 -63.10
N THR A 899 -16.91 -11.66 -63.19
CA THR A 899 -16.59 -12.65 -64.23
C THR A 899 -17.50 -13.88 -64.13
N HIS A 900 -17.73 -14.41 -62.93
CA HIS A 900 -18.62 -15.54 -62.72
C HIS A 900 -20.09 -15.22 -63.00
N ILE A 901 -20.60 -14.06 -62.56
CA ILE A 901 -22.00 -13.65 -62.77
C ILE A 901 -22.25 -13.32 -64.25
N HIS A 902 -21.35 -12.60 -64.92
CA HIS A 902 -21.44 -12.34 -66.36
C HIS A 902 -21.31 -13.64 -67.17
N GLY A 903 -20.46 -14.57 -66.75
CA GLY A 903 -20.33 -15.91 -67.35
C GLY A 903 -21.62 -16.73 -67.22
N MET A 904 -22.26 -16.71 -66.06
CA MET A 904 -23.60 -17.28 -65.84
C MET A 904 -24.59 -16.68 -66.82
N PHE A 905 -24.63 -15.35 -66.94
CA PHE A 905 -25.56 -14.64 -67.82
C PHE A 905 -25.33 -14.95 -69.31
N HIS A 906 -24.07 -14.99 -69.76
CA HIS A 906 -23.72 -15.38 -71.13
C HIS A 906 -24.14 -16.81 -71.46
N SER A 907 -24.10 -17.73 -70.49
CA SER A 907 -24.58 -19.11 -70.68
C SER A 907 -26.10 -19.18 -70.89
N ILE A 908 -26.86 -18.22 -70.37
CA ILE A 908 -28.33 -18.18 -70.46
C ILE A 908 -28.80 -17.43 -71.70
N ARG A 909 -28.07 -16.37 -72.11
CA ARG A 909 -28.47 -15.45 -73.20
C ARG A 909 -28.68 -16.17 -74.54
N GLY A 910 -29.81 -15.89 -75.20
CA GLY A 910 -30.15 -16.42 -76.53
C GLY A 910 -30.69 -17.86 -76.54
N LYS A 911 -30.85 -18.51 -75.38
CA LYS A 911 -31.51 -19.82 -75.29
C LYS A 911 -33.02 -19.63 -75.07
N SER A 912 -33.82 -19.92 -76.10
CA SER A 912 -35.29 -19.96 -75.99
C SER A 912 -35.72 -21.25 -75.28
N THR A 913 -35.86 -21.21 -73.96
CA THR A 913 -36.42 -22.32 -73.18
C THR A 913 -37.82 -21.97 -72.70
N THR A 914 -38.79 -22.82 -73.04
CA THR A 914 -40.21 -22.67 -72.69
C THR A 914 -40.55 -23.03 -71.25
N ALA A 915 -39.59 -23.52 -70.45
CA ALA A 915 -39.78 -23.84 -69.04
C ALA A 915 -38.53 -23.49 -68.22
N ILE A 916 -38.69 -22.62 -67.22
CA ILE A 916 -37.68 -22.32 -66.21
C ILE A 916 -37.62 -23.51 -65.24
N THR A 917 -36.53 -24.27 -65.25
CA THR A 917 -36.32 -25.38 -64.29
C THR A 917 -35.20 -24.99 -63.33
N THR A 918 -35.32 -25.39 -62.06
CA THR A 918 -34.28 -25.15 -61.03
C THR A 918 -32.94 -25.73 -61.44
N GLU A 919 -32.92 -26.87 -62.16
CA GLU A 919 -31.71 -27.49 -62.71
C GLU A 919 -30.93 -26.59 -63.69
N LEU A 920 -31.61 -25.70 -64.44
CA LEU A 920 -30.94 -24.75 -65.34
C LEU A 920 -30.27 -23.63 -64.54
N CYS A 921 -30.94 -23.13 -63.50
CA CYS A 921 -30.37 -22.11 -62.61
C CYS A 921 -29.18 -22.67 -61.83
N ASP A 922 -29.28 -23.90 -61.30
CA ASP A 922 -28.20 -24.55 -60.56
C ASP A 922 -26.95 -24.75 -61.43
N LYS A 923 -27.12 -25.20 -62.69
CA LYS A 923 -26.01 -25.31 -63.64
C LYS A 923 -25.37 -23.98 -63.99
N ALA A 924 -26.15 -22.90 -64.04
CA ALA A 924 -25.67 -21.57 -64.35
C ALA A 924 -24.92 -20.95 -63.14
N LEU A 925 -25.42 -21.18 -61.92
CA LEU A 925 -24.84 -20.67 -60.67
C LEU A 925 -23.64 -21.46 -60.16
N HIS A 926 -23.45 -22.71 -60.62
CA HIS A 926 -22.45 -23.63 -60.06
C HIS A 926 -21.03 -23.03 -59.90
N ARG A 927 -20.54 -22.25 -60.87
CA ARG A 927 -19.21 -21.62 -60.77
C ARG A 927 -19.14 -20.56 -59.68
N LEU A 928 -20.15 -19.68 -59.63
CA LEU A 928 -20.25 -18.64 -58.61
C LEU A 928 -20.36 -19.25 -57.21
N LEU A 929 -21.24 -20.26 -57.05
CA LEU A 929 -21.45 -20.90 -55.75
C LEU A 929 -20.21 -21.64 -55.26
N ASN A 930 -19.45 -22.31 -56.14
CA ASN A 930 -18.19 -22.96 -55.75
C ASN A 930 -17.12 -21.95 -55.30
N TYR A 931 -17.01 -20.80 -55.99
CA TYR A 931 -16.10 -19.72 -55.59
C TYR A 931 -16.52 -19.16 -54.22
N LEU A 932 -17.80 -18.83 -54.07
CA LEU A 932 -18.34 -18.32 -52.81
C LEU A 932 -18.22 -19.33 -51.66
N ASP A 933 -18.40 -20.62 -51.89
CA ASP A 933 -18.27 -21.66 -50.86
C ASP A 933 -16.84 -21.71 -50.28
N ARG A 934 -15.81 -21.64 -51.14
CA ARG A 934 -14.41 -21.57 -50.70
C ARG A 934 -14.08 -20.27 -49.98
N SER A 935 -14.49 -19.14 -50.57
CA SER A 935 -14.18 -17.82 -50.04
C SER A 935 -14.90 -17.54 -48.72
N LEU A 936 -16.22 -17.80 -48.66
CA LEU A 936 -17.01 -17.65 -47.44
C LEU A 936 -16.61 -18.68 -46.38
N GLY A 937 -16.26 -19.92 -46.75
CA GLY A 937 -15.72 -20.90 -45.82
C GLY A 937 -14.47 -20.40 -45.12
N THR A 938 -13.50 -19.90 -45.89
CA THR A 938 -12.26 -19.30 -45.35
C THR A 938 -12.55 -18.10 -44.45
N LEU A 939 -13.45 -17.21 -44.87
CA LEU A 939 -13.83 -16.03 -44.08
C LEU A 939 -14.54 -16.41 -42.77
N TYR A 940 -15.48 -17.36 -42.80
CA TYR A 940 -16.25 -17.79 -41.63
C TYR A 940 -15.37 -18.51 -40.58
N GLU A 941 -14.44 -19.35 -41.04
CA GLU A 941 -13.50 -20.06 -40.16
C GLU A 941 -12.48 -19.14 -39.52
N ASN A 942 -12.18 -17.98 -40.12
CA ASN A 942 -11.07 -17.13 -39.69
C ASN A 942 -11.48 -15.75 -39.16
N LEU A 943 -12.70 -15.26 -39.40
CA LEU A 943 -13.17 -13.95 -38.90
C LEU A 943 -13.95 -14.04 -37.59
N TYR A 944 -14.01 -12.93 -36.86
CA TYR A 944 -15.00 -12.70 -35.80
C TYR A 944 -16.36 -12.31 -36.37
N ASP A 945 -17.44 -12.49 -35.61
CA ASP A 945 -18.82 -12.21 -36.04
C ASP A 945 -18.98 -10.78 -36.61
N LYS A 946 -18.37 -9.78 -35.96
CA LYS A 946 -18.44 -8.39 -36.43
C LYS A 946 -17.70 -8.19 -37.76
N SER A 947 -16.47 -8.68 -37.87
CA SER A 947 -15.68 -8.60 -39.10
C SER A 947 -16.31 -9.40 -40.25
N TRP A 948 -16.89 -10.57 -39.93
CA TRP A 948 -17.67 -11.39 -40.84
C TRP A 948 -18.87 -10.63 -41.40
N LYS A 949 -19.69 -10.03 -40.54
CA LYS A 949 -20.86 -9.23 -40.98
C LYS A 949 -20.46 -8.07 -41.88
N ALA A 950 -19.36 -7.37 -41.56
CA ALA A 950 -18.86 -6.28 -42.40
C ALA A 950 -18.45 -6.79 -43.79
N VAL A 951 -17.60 -7.82 -43.87
CA VAL A 951 -17.14 -8.36 -45.16
C VAL A 951 -18.29 -8.95 -45.97
N VAL A 952 -19.15 -9.77 -45.36
CA VAL A 952 -20.25 -10.44 -46.06
C VAL A 952 -21.32 -9.45 -46.52
N GLY A 953 -21.61 -8.41 -45.73
CA GLY A 953 -22.49 -7.32 -46.13
C GLY A 953 -21.98 -6.59 -47.39
N GLU A 954 -20.68 -6.36 -47.48
CA GLU A 954 -20.04 -5.77 -48.67
C GLU A 954 -20.04 -6.75 -49.87
N ILE A 955 -19.78 -8.05 -49.66
CA ILE A 955 -19.87 -9.07 -50.73
C ILE A 955 -21.30 -9.10 -51.30
N TRP A 956 -22.31 -9.16 -50.43
CA TRP A 956 -23.71 -9.18 -50.84
C TRP A 956 -24.08 -7.91 -51.62
N SER A 957 -23.62 -6.75 -51.15
CA SER A 957 -23.83 -5.48 -51.85
C SER A 957 -23.18 -5.47 -53.24
N SER A 958 -21.96 -5.99 -53.36
CA SER A 958 -21.25 -6.13 -54.64
C SER A 958 -21.97 -7.06 -55.61
N ILE A 959 -22.51 -8.18 -55.13
CA ILE A 959 -23.32 -9.10 -55.95
C ILE A 959 -24.57 -8.37 -56.46
N ILE A 960 -25.29 -7.65 -55.58
CA ILE A 960 -26.45 -6.83 -55.99
C ILE A 960 -26.05 -5.81 -57.05
N ASP A 961 -24.92 -5.12 -56.90
CA ASP A 961 -24.42 -4.15 -57.89
C ASP A 961 -24.20 -4.80 -59.26
N ILE A 962 -23.61 -5.99 -59.30
CA ILE A 962 -23.37 -6.73 -60.55
C ILE A 962 -24.71 -7.15 -61.19
N TYR A 963 -25.66 -7.68 -60.41
CA TYR A 963 -27.00 -7.99 -60.92
C TYR A 963 -27.75 -6.75 -61.42
N GLU A 964 -27.63 -5.62 -60.71
CA GLU A 964 -28.19 -4.34 -61.11
C GLU A 964 -27.57 -3.87 -62.44
N SER A 965 -26.26 -4.00 -62.64
CA SER A 965 -25.58 -3.67 -63.90
C SER A 965 -26.01 -4.56 -65.08
N ILE A 966 -26.44 -5.79 -64.82
CA ILE A 966 -26.95 -6.72 -65.83
C ILE A 966 -28.38 -6.35 -66.22
N LEU A 967 -29.22 -6.02 -65.24
CA LEU A 967 -30.61 -5.61 -65.44
C LEU A 967 -30.72 -4.21 -66.06
N PHE A 968 -29.82 -3.31 -65.67
CA PHE A 968 -29.71 -1.92 -66.11
C PHE A 968 -28.29 -1.63 -66.62
N PRO A 969 -27.92 -2.06 -67.83
CA PRO A 969 -26.60 -1.79 -68.38
C PRO A 969 -26.41 -0.28 -68.62
N PRO A 970 -25.16 0.23 -68.51
CA PRO A 970 -24.87 1.64 -68.65
C PRO A 970 -25.20 2.16 -70.05
N LEU A 971 -25.61 3.43 -70.10
CA LEU A 971 -26.01 4.12 -71.32
C LEU A 971 -24.89 4.14 -72.35
N GLY A 972 -25.23 3.98 -73.63
CA GLY A 972 -24.25 3.83 -74.72
C GLY A 972 -23.79 2.40 -74.99
N THR A 973 -24.01 1.45 -74.08
CA THR A 973 -23.73 0.04 -74.39
C THR A 973 -24.76 -0.51 -75.39
N SER A 974 -24.29 -1.04 -76.53
CA SER A 974 -25.15 -1.62 -77.58
C SER A 974 -25.73 -2.99 -77.20
N ARG A 975 -26.16 -3.18 -75.94
CA ARG A 975 -26.79 -4.42 -75.48
C ARG A 975 -28.29 -4.39 -75.82
N SER A 976 -28.78 -5.48 -76.43
CA SER A 976 -30.22 -5.68 -76.63
C SER A 976 -30.92 -5.82 -75.26
N PRO A 977 -32.17 -5.31 -75.11
CA PRO A 977 -32.95 -5.55 -73.90
C PRO A 977 -33.13 -7.05 -73.67
N LEU A 978 -33.25 -7.43 -72.39
CA LEU A 978 -33.45 -8.81 -71.97
C LEU A 978 -34.82 -9.33 -72.40
N SER A 979 -34.90 -10.61 -72.79
CA SER A 979 -36.19 -11.26 -73.02
C SER A 979 -36.90 -11.54 -71.70
N GLU A 980 -38.23 -11.69 -71.74
CA GLU A 980 -39.03 -11.98 -70.54
C GLU A 980 -38.56 -13.25 -69.81
N THR A 981 -38.17 -14.29 -70.55
CA THR A 981 -37.62 -15.53 -69.97
C THR A 981 -36.23 -15.32 -69.37
N GLU A 982 -35.38 -14.51 -70.00
CA GLU A 982 -34.04 -14.20 -69.48
C GLU A 982 -34.12 -13.36 -68.19
N LEU A 983 -35.08 -12.43 -68.13
CA LEU A 983 -35.35 -11.60 -66.95
C LEU A 983 -35.82 -12.46 -65.77
N GLN A 984 -36.79 -13.34 -65.98
CA GLN A 984 -37.28 -14.26 -64.94
C GLN A 984 -36.18 -15.20 -64.41
N VAL A 985 -35.32 -15.74 -65.28
CA VAL A 985 -34.18 -16.56 -64.86
C VAL A 985 -33.18 -15.75 -64.04
N THR A 986 -32.90 -14.50 -64.43
CA THR A 986 -31.96 -13.61 -63.72
C THR A 986 -32.43 -13.31 -62.29
N TYR A 987 -33.70 -12.92 -62.10
CA TYR A 987 -34.28 -12.73 -60.76
C TYR A 987 -34.30 -14.03 -59.96
N LYS A 988 -34.55 -15.19 -60.60
CA LYS A 988 -34.53 -16.47 -59.90
C LYS A 988 -33.12 -16.85 -59.43
N CYS A 989 -32.09 -16.58 -60.23
CA CYS A 989 -30.70 -16.78 -59.82
C CYS A 989 -30.29 -15.87 -58.65
N LEU A 990 -30.75 -14.62 -58.64
CA LEU A 990 -30.54 -13.70 -57.51
C LEU A 990 -31.20 -14.24 -56.23
N GLU A 991 -32.44 -14.74 -56.32
CA GLU A 991 -33.15 -15.34 -55.19
C GLU A 991 -32.43 -16.60 -54.66
N LEU A 992 -31.94 -17.47 -55.53
CA LEU A 992 -31.16 -18.66 -55.12
C LEU A 992 -29.83 -18.27 -54.45
N THR A 993 -29.17 -17.22 -54.96
CA THR A 993 -27.95 -16.69 -54.34
C THR A 993 -28.25 -16.15 -52.93
N LYS A 994 -29.39 -15.46 -52.73
CA LYS A 994 -29.84 -15.05 -51.38
C LYS A 994 -30.03 -16.25 -50.45
N VAL A 995 -30.69 -17.32 -50.93
CA VAL A 995 -30.92 -18.54 -50.12
C VAL A 995 -29.60 -19.18 -49.70
N PHE A 996 -28.59 -19.14 -50.57
CA PHE A 996 -27.23 -19.61 -50.27
C PHE A 996 -26.59 -18.80 -49.13
N PHE A 997 -26.61 -17.46 -49.18
CA PHE A 997 -26.07 -16.60 -48.11
C PHE A 997 -26.81 -16.77 -46.78
N ASN A 998 -28.09 -17.12 -46.80
CA ASN A 998 -28.86 -17.42 -45.58
C ASN A 998 -28.48 -18.78 -44.94
N GLY A 999 -27.74 -19.65 -45.66
CA GLY A 999 -27.32 -20.95 -45.13
C GLY A 999 -28.45 -21.97 -44.94
N GLY A 1000 -29.65 -21.69 -45.47
CA GLY A 1000 -30.80 -22.59 -45.36
C GLY A 1000 -31.16 -22.95 -43.91
N SER A 1001 -31.25 -24.25 -43.59
CA SER A 1001 -31.63 -24.77 -42.26
C SER A 1001 -30.47 -24.91 -41.27
N THR A 1002 -29.26 -24.49 -41.64
CA THR A 1002 -28.04 -24.76 -40.85
C THR A 1002 -27.65 -23.64 -39.88
N GLU A 1003 -28.40 -22.52 -39.86
CA GLU A 1003 -28.17 -21.32 -39.03
C GLU A 1003 -26.76 -20.69 -39.15
N SER A 1004 -25.91 -21.16 -40.07
CA SER A 1004 -24.54 -20.68 -40.26
C SER A 1004 -24.40 -19.52 -41.24
N GLY A 1005 -25.51 -19.02 -41.78
CA GLY A 1005 -25.55 -17.93 -42.76
C GLY A 1005 -25.99 -16.58 -42.19
N VAL A 1006 -26.11 -15.57 -43.05
CA VAL A 1006 -26.61 -14.24 -42.69
C VAL A 1006 -28.13 -14.26 -42.59
N HIS A 1007 -28.71 -13.64 -41.55
CA HIS A 1007 -30.16 -13.60 -41.39
C HIS A 1007 -30.84 -12.97 -42.61
N ILE A 1008 -31.95 -13.58 -43.03
CA ILE A 1008 -32.72 -13.14 -44.21
C ILE A 1008 -33.11 -11.66 -44.16
N GLN A 1009 -33.35 -11.10 -42.96
CA GLN A 1009 -33.70 -9.69 -42.77
C GLN A 1009 -32.55 -8.74 -43.14
N GLU A 1010 -31.30 -9.15 -42.93
CA GLU A 1010 -30.11 -8.37 -43.30
C GLU A 1010 -29.85 -8.46 -44.82
N LEU A 1011 -30.16 -9.60 -45.44
CA LEU A 1011 -30.04 -9.81 -46.89
C LEU A 1011 -31.15 -9.11 -47.69
N GLU A 1012 -32.38 -9.09 -47.18
CA GLU A 1012 -33.53 -8.37 -47.75
C GLU A 1012 -33.49 -6.87 -47.40
N ASN A 1013 -32.31 -6.28 -47.50
CA ASN A 1013 -32.09 -4.86 -47.33
C ASN A 1013 -32.89 -4.04 -48.35
N GLN A 1014 -33.00 -2.73 -48.10
CA GLN A 1014 -33.78 -1.81 -48.95
C GLN A 1014 -33.40 -1.93 -50.43
N ARG A 1015 -32.11 -2.15 -50.75
CA ARG A 1015 -31.63 -2.29 -52.12
C ARG A 1015 -32.15 -3.55 -52.80
N TYR A 1016 -32.09 -4.69 -52.11
CA TYR A 1016 -32.65 -5.95 -52.61
C TYR A 1016 -34.15 -5.79 -52.86
N GLN A 1017 -34.89 -5.20 -51.91
CA GLN A 1017 -36.33 -4.98 -52.05
C GLN A 1017 -36.64 -4.06 -53.25
N GLN A 1018 -35.90 -2.95 -53.39
CA GLN A 1018 -36.03 -2.04 -54.54
C GLN A 1018 -35.74 -2.75 -55.86
N LEU A 1019 -34.68 -3.56 -55.93
CA LEU A 1019 -34.36 -4.34 -57.13
C LEU A 1019 -35.47 -5.35 -57.45
N MET A 1020 -36.05 -6.02 -56.45
CA MET A 1020 -37.18 -6.93 -56.67
C MET A 1020 -38.46 -6.21 -57.12
N LEU A 1021 -38.72 -4.97 -56.67
CA LEU A 1021 -39.84 -4.16 -57.17
C LEU A 1021 -39.73 -3.89 -58.68
N THR A 1022 -38.51 -3.76 -59.22
CA THR A 1022 -38.31 -3.54 -60.65
C THR A 1022 -38.79 -4.70 -61.52
N GLN A 1023 -38.84 -5.92 -60.98
CA GLN A 1023 -39.40 -7.09 -61.70
C GLN A 1023 -40.84 -6.82 -62.15
N ARG A 1024 -41.66 -6.18 -61.30
CA ARG A 1024 -43.03 -5.82 -61.64
C ARG A 1024 -43.08 -4.70 -62.68
N LEU A 1025 -42.16 -3.73 -62.58
CA LEU A 1025 -42.07 -2.61 -63.51
C LEU A 1025 -41.72 -3.06 -64.94
N PHE A 1026 -40.86 -4.08 -65.10
CA PHE A 1026 -40.53 -4.65 -66.41
C PHE A 1026 -41.72 -5.35 -67.10
N LEU A 1027 -42.72 -5.79 -66.35
CA LEU A 1027 -43.91 -6.48 -66.88
C LEU A 1027 -45.04 -5.51 -67.24
N MET A 1028 -44.95 -4.23 -66.87
CA MET A 1028 -45.93 -3.21 -67.21
C MET A 1028 -45.75 -2.73 -68.65
N SER A 1029 -46.84 -2.33 -69.29
CA SER A 1029 -46.76 -1.64 -70.58
C SER A 1029 -46.13 -0.25 -70.44
N THR A 1030 -45.60 0.29 -71.53
CA THR A 1030 -45.02 1.64 -71.52
C THR A 1030 -46.00 2.72 -71.05
N GLU A 1031 -47.28 2.61 -71.44
CA GLU A 1031 -48.31 3.58 -71.05
C GLU A 1031 -48.56 3.53 -69.53
N GLU A 1032 -48.68 2.33 -68.96
CA GLU A 1032 -48.84 2.13 -67.52
C GLU A 1032 -47.64 2.64 -66.71
N LEU A 1033 -46.41 2.49 -67.22
CA LEU A 1033 -45.20 3.02 -66.59
C LEU A 1033 -45.18 4.55 -66.57
N ILE A 1034 -45.54 5.20 -67.68
CA ILE A 1034 -45.58 6.67 -67.80
C ILE A 1034 -46.68 7.25 -66.89
N ASP A 1035 -47.83 6.60 -66.81
CA ASP A 1035 -48.92 7.04 -65.94
C ASP A 1035 -48.58 6.83 -64.46
N SER A 1036 -47.92 5.72 -64.12
CA SER A 1036 -47.39 5.48 -62.77
C SER A 1036 -46.34 6.53 -62.38
N PHE A 1037 -45.41 6.87 -63.29
CA PHE A 1037 -44.42 7.92 -63.09
C PHE A 1037 -45.08 9.28 -62.82
N ARG A 1038 -46.02 9.70 -63.68
CA ARG A 1038 -46.73 10.98 -63.54
C ARG A 1038 -47.53 11.05 -62.24
N ALA A 1039 -48.19 9.97 -61.86
CA ALA A 1039 -48.94 9.90 -60.61
C ALA A 1039 -48.02 10.09 -59.38
N HIS A 1040 -46.85 9.46 -59.38
CA HIS A 1040 -45.88 9.59 -58.27
C HIS A 1040 -45.19 10.96 -58.24
N VAL A 1041 -44.82 11.53 -59.39
CA VAL A 1041 -44.24 12.90 -59.45
C VAL A 1041 -45.25 13.93 -58.96
N ASN A 1042 -46.52 13.80 -59.31
CA ASN A 1042 -47.57 14.70 -58.84
C ASN A 1042 -47.82 14.58 -57.34
N GLN A 1043 -47.74 13.38 -56.75
CA GLN A 1043 -47.81 13.20 -55.29
C GLN A 1043 -46.70 13.96 -54.55
N VAL A 1044 -45.46 13.92 -55.06
CA VAL A 1044 -44.31 14.65 -54.50
C VAL A 1044 -44.52 16.16 -54.50
N HIS A 1045 -45.24 16.71 -55.47
CA HIS A 1045 -45.51 18.15 -55.56
C HIS A 1045 -46.68 18.61 -54.68
N THR A 1046 -47.49 17.70 -54.12
CA THR A 1046 -48.72 18.05 -53.39
C THR A 1046 -48.71 17.81 -51.89
N GLU A 1047 -47.73 17.07 -51.35
CA GLU A 1047 -47.69 16.71 -49.92
C GLU A 1047 -46.46 17.36 -49.22
N ASP A 1048 -46.66 18.52 -48.59
CA ASP A 1048 -45.85 18.98 -47.46
C ASP A 1048 -46.24 18.13 -46.23
N HIS A 1049 -45.58 16.99 -45.98
CA HIS A 1049 -45.24 16.41 -44.64
C HIS A 1049 -44.79 14.93 -44.66
N ASP A 1050 -43.69 14.68 -43.93
CA ASP A 1050 -43.33 13.54 -43.06
C ASP A 1050 -43.36 12.08 -43.59
N GLY A 1051 -43.26 11.85 -44.90
CA GLY A 1051 -42.77 10.58 -45.45
C GLY A 1051 -41.26 10.64 -45.70
N PRO A 1052 -40.50 9.52 -45.71
CA PRO A 1052 -39.08 9.55 -46.07
C PRO A 1052 -38.97 9.89 -47.57
N GLU A 1053 -38.81 11.17 -47.88
CA GLU A 1053 -38.68 11.74 -49.25
C GLU A 1053 -37.71 10.92 -50.11
N GLN A 1054 -36.63 10.42 -49.50
CA GLN A 1054 -35.65 9.54 -50.14
C GLN A 1054 -36.25 8.25 -50.75
N SER A 1055 -37.19 7.58 -50.10
CA SER A 1055 -37.76 6.33 -50.63
C SER A 1055 -38.61 6.58 -51.88
N ILE A 1056 -39.27 7.73 -51.95
CA ILE A 1056 -40.10 8.13 -53.09
C ILE A 1056 -39.19 8.54 -54.25
N LEU A 1057 -38.18 9.37 -53.99
CA LEU A 1057 -37.16 9.77 -54.96
C LEU A 1057 -36.45 8.56 -55.58
N MET A 1058 -36.11 7.55 -54.77
CA MET A 1058 -35.52 6.30 -55.24
C MET A 1058 -36.46 5.50 -56.14
N THR A 1059 -37.75 5.44 -55.80
CA THR A 1059 -38.75 4.74 -56.64
C THR A 1059 -38.90 5.41 -58.00
N ILE A 1060 -39.00 6.74 -58.02
CA ILE A 1060 -39.05 7.57 -59.23
C ILE A 1060 -37.80 7.33 -60.10
N TYR A 1061 -36.63 7.28 -59.47
CA TYR A 1061 -35.37 6.99 -60.12
C TYR A 1061 -35.36 5.63 -60.86
N TYR A 1062 -35.81 4.55 -60.21
CA TYR A 1062 -35.88 3.24 -60.88
C TYR A 1062 -36.89 3.23 -62.03
N ILE A 1063 -38.03 3.92 -61.90
CA ILE A 1063 -39.01 4.03 -62.99
C ILE A 1063 -38.39 4.71 -64.21
N LEU A 1064 -37.64 5.81 -64.00
CA LEU A 1064 -36.95 6.51 -65.09
C LEU A 1064 -35.90 5.64 -65.77
N ARG A 1065 -35.13 4.84 -65.01
CA ARG A 1065 -34.17 3.88 -65.57
C ARG A 1065 -34.85 2.80 -66.41
N VAL A 1066 -35.96 2.24 -65.93
CA VAL A 1066 -36.75 1.24 -66.69
C VAL A 1066 -37.25 1.84 -68.00
N LEU A 1067 -37.80 3.06 -67.98
CA LEU A 1067 -38.26 3.76 -69.17
C LEU A 1067 -37.14 3.99 -70.18
N GLN A 1068 -35.97 4.41 -69.71
CA GLN A 1068 -34.78 4.64 -70.53
C GLN A 1068 -34.29 3.37 -71.24
N MET A 1069 -34.41 2.21 -70.59
CA MET A 1069 -34.04 0.92 -71.15
C MET A 1069 -35.05 0.37 -72.17
N VAL A 1070 -36.34 0.47 -71.86
CA VAL A 1070 -37.42 -0.07 -72.72
C VAL A 1070 -37.57 0.78 -73.99
N HIS A 1071 -37.36 2.09 -73.89
CA HIS A 1071 -37.38 3.02 -75.01
C HIS A 1071 -35.99 3.56 -75.28
N LYS A 1072 -35.21 2.83 -76.09
CA LYS A 1072 -33.91 3.30 -76.62
C LYS A 1072 -33.97 4.69 -77.29
N ALA A 1073 -35.17 5.17 -77.63
CA ALA A 1073 -35.45 6.46 -78.26
C ALA A 1073 -36.05 7.53 -77.32
N PHE A 1074 -36.23 7.23 -76.02
CA PHE A 1074 -36.64 8.27 -75.08
C PHE A 1074 -35.54 9.31 -75.03
N ASN A 1075 -35.88 10.57 -75.33
CA ASN A 1075 -34.92 11.64 -75.53
C ASN A 1075 -34.02 11.73 -74.29
N GLU A 1076 -32.75 11.34 -74.37
CA GLU A 1076 -31.83 11.33 -73.23
C GLU A 1076 -31.81 12.70 -72.53
N ARG A 1077 -32.00 13.77 -73.29
CA ARG A 1077 -32.17 15.14 -72.78
C ARG A 1077 -33.42 15.33 -71.91
N PHE A 1078 -34.54 14.68 -72.22
CA PHE A 1078 -35.75 14.74 -71.41
C PHE A 1078 -35.55 14.03 -70.07
N VAL A 1079 -34.99 12.82 -70.10
CA VAL A 1079 -34.68 12.05 -68.89
C VAL A 1079 -33.68 12.82 -68.03
N ARG A 1080 -32.59 13.30 -68.64
CA ARG A 1080 -31.57 14.14 -67.98
C ARG A 1080 -32.18 15.40 -67.36
N LYS A 1081 -33.05 16.11 -68.08
CA LYS A 1081 -33.73 17.32 -67.57
C LYS A 1081 -34.71 17.03 -66.43
N GLN A 1082 -35.45 15.93 -66.47
CA GLN A 1082 -36.32 15.52 -65.36
C GLN A 1082 -35.50 15.09 -64.15
N MET A 1083 -34.36 14.43 -64.36
CA MET A 1083 -33.42 14.02 -63.31
C MET A 1083 -32.66 15.20 -62.69
N GLU A 1084 -32.25 16.19 -63.48
CA GLU A 1084 -31.68 17.46 -63.00
C GLU A 1084 -32.67 18.18 -62.08
N MET A 1085 -33.96 18.19 -62.43
CA MET A 1085 -35.02 18.74 -61.59
C MET A 1085 -35.16 18.02 -60.23
N ILE A 1086 -34.94 16.70 -60.22
CA ILE A 1086 -35.01 15.86 -59.01
C ILE A 1086 -33.77 16.06 -58.13
N ALA A 1087 -32.57 16.14 -58.73
CA ALA A 1087 -31.30 16.29 -58.03
C ALA A 1087 -30.99 17.74 -57.60
N PHE A 1088 -31.51 18.73 -58.34
CA PHE A 1088 -31.36 20.15 -58.07
C PHE A 1088 -32.74 20.82 -58.21
N PRO A 1089 -33.61 20.72 -57.20
CA PRO A 1089 -34.82 21.53 -57.18
C PRO A 1089 -34.38 22.99 -57.05
N THR A 1090 -34.26 23.69 -58.18
CA THR A 1090 -34.10 25.13 -58.17
C THR A 1090 -35.31 25.70 -57.45
N THR A 1091 -35.06 26.52 -56.43
CA THR A 1091 -36.07 27.40 -55.84
C THR A 1091 -36.58 28.34 -56.94
N ASP A 1092 -37.64 27.95 -57.62
CA ASP A 1092 -38.60 28.83 -58.30
C ASP A 1092 -39.94 28.12 -58.43
#